data_AF-A0AAV5D339-F1
#
_entry.id   AF-A0AAV5D339-F1
#
_cell.length_a   1.000
_cell.length_b   1.000
_cell.length_c   1.000
_cell.angle_alpha   90.00
_cell.angle_beta   90.00
_cell.angle_gamma   90.00
#
_symmetry.space_group_name_H-M   'P 1'
#
loop_
_entity.id
_entity.type
_entity.pdbx_description
1 polymer ?
#
loop_
_entity_poly.entity_id
_entity_poly.type
_entity_poly.pdbx_seq_one_letter_code
_entity_poly.pdbx_strand_id
1 'polypeptide(L)'
;MRPTRTQSCVRGSQETTNPEPNPKQYPVTEIADLPLPILLPAAGNGRGIVVMAASPPATASVEERLATIRRAADRRVGDDDELRQLLRENPRPVCLDGFEPSDRMTMAQGVGKAVQVKQMLRAGCKVKIVVADLSALLNKRMGGDRSAIRAAGRRMVETWKALGVDDDGVEFLWSSEEIGKRAAEYWPLVLGVAQKIDYETTVRCCKAVRRSAKDELSAAQFMCPIMQCADVLFFEVDICHMGMDQEKVNEQARKYCAAIGRKKKPIILSYDTLPGLKDGKKVTKVDESSAIFMEDDEVKVNQKIKKAFCPPKITEGNPCLEYIKKIVLPWLGRFDVFRKEANGGDKTYNEMEEIFEDYGSGALHPADVKSNLAKAINLILQPVRDHLDRKSDTKVLLHTVKSDPPSSNSYFPSCIPPKIAEDKFESLLSIGEECIEKDELRRLLQEKAHPICYDGFEPSGRMHIAQGVGKAISVNKMVRAECRVKIWIADWFAMLNKKMAGDLNKIQTVGRYMIEIWKALGMNMEGVEFLWASEEINKRVDEYWDLVIDIAQRRTLNRIVRCSQIMGRSEKDNLTSAQIFYPLMQCADILFLEVSILALSLYMLPGFKEGQQKMSKSDPSSAIFMEDDESMVDCKIEHAFCPEKIVEGNPCLEYIKYIVFPWFGKFEFLCEETNGGNRTYDRIEDLNMDYSNGALHPADVKPALAKAINQILQPVRDHFNNNSEAKALLGTVKVC
;
A
#
# COMPACT_ATOMS: atom_id res chain seq x y z
N MET A 1 12.15 -49.50 -76.88
CA MET A 1 11.08 -48.63 -76.35
C MET A 1 10.41 -49.38 -75.22
N ARG A 2 10.47 -48.83 -74.01
CA ARG A 2 10.45 -49.58 -72.75
C ARG A 2 9.05 -50.07 -72.33
N PRO A 3 8.91 -51.36 -72.02
CA PRO A 3 7.89 -51.95 -71.14
C PRO A 3 8.50 -52.24 -69.74
N THR A 4 7.66 -52.72 -68.79
CA THR A 4 7.89 -53.69 -67.67
C THR A 4 7.15 -53.27 -66.40
N ARG A 5 6.59 -54.15 -65.55
CA ARG A 5 6.12 -55.55 -65.59
C ARG A 5 5.46 -55.78 -64.22
N THR A 6 4.39 -56.55 -64.16
CA THR A 6 3.87 -57.20 -62.94
C THR A 6 4.71 -58.42 -62.57
N GLN A 7 4.86 -58.68 -61.26
CA GLN A 7 5.04 -59.97 -60.54
C GLN A 7 5.57 -59.65 -59.12
N SER A 8 5.40 -60.37 -58.01
CA SER A 8 4.50 -61.39 -57.45
C SER A 8 5.24 -61.99 -56.24
N CYS A 9 4.52 -62.39 -55.19
CA CYS A 9 4.83 -63.45 -54.20
C CYS A 9 5.69 -63.21 -52.93
N VAL A 10 4.97 -63.20 -51.79
CA VAL A 10 5.02 -64.06 -50.56
C VAL A 10 6.26 -64.09 -49.61
N ARG A 11 5.92 -63.87 -48.31
CA ARG A 11 6.45 -64.38 -47.00
C ARG A 11 7.00 -63.26 -46.11
N GLY A 12 6.60 -63.04 -44.85
CA GLY A 12 5.65 -63.69 -43.93
C GLY A 12 5.75 -63.01 -42.54
N SER A 13 4.80 -63.31 -41.63
CA SER A 13 4.81 -63.14 -40.15
C SER A 13 5.00 -61.72 -39.59
N GLN A 14 4.30 -61.21 -38.56
CA GLN A 14 3.49 -61.79 -37.49
C GLN A 14 2.71 -60.65 -36.81
N GLU A 15 1.43 -60.92 -36.51
CA GLU A 15 0.65 -60.60 -35.31
C GLU A 15 0.92 -59.33 -34.47
N THR A 16 -0.10 -58.46 -34.39
CA THR A 16 -0.38 -57.63 -33.20
C THR A 16 -1.82 -57.88 -32.75
N THR A 17 -1.99 -58.54 -31.61
CA THR A 17 -3.26 -58.74 -30.90
C THR A 17 -3.46 -57.62 -29.86
N ASN A 18 -4.64 -57.01 -29.88
CA ASN A 18 -5.17 -56.20 -28.78
C ASN A 18 -6.02 -57.11 -27.87
N PRO A 19 -5.89 -57.03 -26.54
CA PRO A 19 -6.99 -57.38 -25.64
C PRO A 19 -7.40 -56.19 -24.75
N GLU A 20 -8.72 -56.00 -24.67
CA GLU A 20 -9.42 -55.13 -23.71
C GLU A 20 -9.05 -55.45 -22.25
N PRO A 21 -9.09 -54.48 -21.32
CA PRO A 21 -9.09 -54.78 -19.89
C PRO A 21 -10.48 -54.59 -19.24
N ASN A 22 -10.87 -55.70 -18.61
CA ASN A 22 -11.90 -55.96 -17.61
C ASN A 22 -12.11 -54.83 -16.54
N PRO A 23 -13.34 -54.66 -16.00
CA PRO A 23 -13.64 -53.71 -14.94
C PRO A 23 -13.26 -54.28 -13.57
N LYS A 24 -12.45 -53.54 -12.79
CA LYS A 24 -12.17 -53.85 -11.38
C LYS A 24 -13.10 -53.06 -10.47
N GLN A 25 -13.94 -53.79 -9.74
CA GLN A 25 -14.71 -53.34 -8.60
C GLN A 25 -13.81 -52.80 -7.49
N TYR A 26 -14.20 -51.67 -6.88
CA TYR A 26 -13.72 -51.20 -5.59
C TYR A 26 -14.90 -51.12 -4.60
N PRO A 27 -14.67 -51.39 -3.30
CA PRO A 27 -15.73 -51.68 -2.35
C PRO A 27 -16.49 -50.43 -1.92
N VAL A 28 -17.82 -50.52 -1.91
CA VAL A 28 -18.74 -49.59 -1.27
C VAL A 28 -18.49 -49.69 0.25
N THR A 29 -17.97 -48.63 0.85
CA THR A 29 -17.96 -48.46 2.30
C THR A 29 -19.19 -47.65 2.67
N GLU A 30 -20.07 -48.27 3.46
CA GLU A 30 -21.22 -47.61 4.09
C GLU A 30 -20.74 -46.44 4.94
N ILE A 31 -21.13 -45.22 4.55
CA ILE A 31 -21.04 -44.05 5.44
C ILE A 31 -22.26 -44.11 6.34
N ALA A 32 -22.04 -44.54 7.58
CA ALA A 32 -23.05 -44.56 8.63
C ALA A 32 -23.52 -43.14 8.99
N ASP A 33 -24.78 -43.07 9.38
CA ASP A 33 -25.55 -41.90 9.83
C ASP A 33 -24.76 -40.88 10.68
N LEU A 34 -24.70 -39.63 10.20
CA LEU A 34 -24.38 -38.46 11.03
C LEU A 34 -25.68 -37.79 11.50
N PRO A 35 -25.74 -37.26 12.73
CA PRO A 35 -27.00 -36.89 13.37
C PRO A 35 -27.70 -35.72 12.67
N LEU A 36 -29.02 -35.87 12.54
CA LEU A 36 -29.99 -34.85 12.12
C LEU A 36 -29.81 -33.50 12.86
N PRO A 37 -30.15 -32.35 12.23
CA PRO A 37 -30.08 -31.04 12.87
C PRO A 37 -30.94 -30.95 14.13
N ILE A 38 -30.40 -30.33 15.18
CA ILE A 38 -31.11 -30.07 16.44
C ILE A 38 -32.11 -28.92 16.23
N LEU A 39 -33.38 -29.19 16.56
CA LEU A 39 -34.45 -28.18 16.69
C LEU A 39 -34.13 -27.24 17.85
N LEU A 40 -33.86 -25.96 17.58
CA LEU A 40 -33.96 -24.92 18.61
C LEU A 40 -35.41 -24.38 18.65
N PRO A 41 -36.04 -24.30 19.83
CA PRO A 41 -37.40 -23.78 19.95
C PRO A 41 -37.40 -22.26 19.79
N ALA A 42 -38.20 -21.73 18.87
CA ALA A 42 -38.62 -20.34 18.90
C ALA A 42 -39.88 -20.22 19.77
N ALA A 43 -39.85 -19.31 20.74
CA ALA A 43 -41.04 -18.91 21.47
C ALA A 43 -42.02 -18.25 20.48
N GLY A 44 -43.17 -18.90 20.25
CA GLY A 44 -44.31 -18.32 19.53
C GLY A 44 -44.37 -18.64 18.03
N ASN A 45 -45.37 -19.44 17.66
CA ASN A 45 -45.86 -19.72 16.30
C ASN A 45 -44.94 -20.46 15.33
N GLY A 46 -44.75 -21.77 15.60
CA GLY A 46 -45.10 -22.83 14.64
C GLY A 46 -44.59 -22.74 13.20
N ARG A 47 -43.28 -22.60 13.00
CA ARG A 47 -42.48 -23.14 11.87
C ARG A 47 -41.01 -22.99 12.24
N GLY A 48 -40.44 -24.01 12.89
CA GLY A 48 -39.02 -24.01 13.24
C GLY A 48 -38.17 -23.95 11.97
N ILE A 49 -37.40 -22.87 11.81
CA ILE A 49 -36.41 -22.76 10.73
C ILE A 49 -35.23 -23.64 11.14
N VAL A 50 -34.96 -24.69 10.36
CA VAL A 50 -33.75 -25.50 10.49
C VAL A 50 -32.58 -24.61 10.09
N VAL A 51 -31.74 -24.24 11.07
CA VAL A 51 -30.53 -23.45 10.85
C VAL A 51 -29.34 -24.40 10.90
N MET A 52 -28.41 -24.24 9.96
CA MET A 52 -27.12 -24.90 9.96
C MET A 52 -26.39 -24.67 11.32
N ALA A 53 -26.27 -25.72 12.15
CA ALA A 53 -25.57 -25.67 13.45
C ALA A 53 -24.06 -25.38 13.27
N ALA A 54 -23.46 -24.53 14.11
CA ALA A 54 -22.08 -24.07 13.96
C ALA A 54 -21.02 -24.94 14.67
N SER A 55 -21.42 -25.79 15.62
CA SER A 55 -20.48 -26.55 16.45
C SER A 55 -19.81 -27.70 15.68
N PRO A 56 -18.48 -27.89 15.83
CA PRO A 56 -17.78 -29.03 15.24
C PRO A 56 -18.17 -30.34 15.94
N PRO A 57 -18.13 -31.50 15.26
CA PRO A 57 -18.07 -32.77 15.97
C PRO A 57 -16.78 -32.79 16.80
N ALA A 58 -16.88 -33.00 18.11
CA ALA A 58 -15.72 -33.00 19.03
C ALA A 58 -14.64 -34.05 18.70
N THR A 59 -14.88 -34.91 17.70
CA THR A 59 -14.07 -36.05 17.29
C THR A 59 -13.71 -36.04 15.79
N ALA A 60 -13.95 -34.95 15.06
CA ALA A 60 -13.73 -34.92 13.61
C ALA A 60 -12.23 -35.08 13.26
N SER A 61 -11.93 -36.10 12.46
CA SER A 61 -10.61 -36.38 11.89
C SER A 61 -10.15 -35.25 10.97
N VAL A 62 -8.84 -35.19 10.70
CA VAL A 62 -8.26 -34.22 9.76
C VAL A 62 -8.89 -34.32 8.37
N GLU A 63 -9.23 -35.53 7.91
CA GLU A 63 -9.83 -35.74 6.60
C GLU A 63 -11.30 -35.28 6.55
N GLU A 64 -12.08 -35.45 7.63
CA GLU A 64 -13.45 -34.91 7.71
C GLU A 64 -13.46 -33.38 7.74
N ARG A 65 -12.51 -32.77 8.48
CA ARG A 65 -12.30 -31.32 8.48
C ARG A 65 -11.91 -30.83 7.09
N LEU A 66 -10.97 -31.50 6.43
CA LEU A 66 -10.55 -31.19 5.06
C LEU A 66 -11.71 -31.29 4.06
N ALA A 67 -12.54 -32.34 4.14
CA ALA A 67 -13.71 -32.51 3.30
C ALA A 67 -14.77 -31.42 3.53
N THR A 68 -14.87 -30.91 4.76
CA THR A 68 -15.74 -29.77 5.08
C THR A 68 -15.20 -28.47 4.47
N ILE A 69 -13.89 -28.22 4.59
CA ILE A 69 -13.23 -27.05 4.00
C ILE A 69 -13.30 -27.07 2.47
N ARG A 70 -13.15 -28.24 1.84
CA ARG A 70 -13.30 -28.42 0.39
C ARG A 70 -14.69 -27.99 -0.11
N ARG A 71 -15.74 -28.22 0.66
CA ARG A 71 -17.10 -27.77 0.32
C ARG A 71 -17.28 -26.26 0.44
N ALA A 72 -16.41 -25.58 1.18
CA ALA A 72 -16.40 -24.14 1.38
C ALA A 72 -15.54 -23.37 0.35
N ALA A 73 -14.86 -24.06 -0.57
CA ALA A 73 -13.95 -23.43 -1.53
C ALA A 73 -14.11 -24.05 -2.93
N ASP A 74 -14.28 -23.21 -3.93
CA ASP A 74 -14.34 -23.65 -5.34
C ASP A 74 -12.93 -23.82 -5.92
N ARG A 75 -11.96 -23.03 -5.45
CA ARG A 75 -10.56 -23.07 -5.92
C ARG A 75 -9.59 -22.81 -4.78
N ARG A 76 -8.43 -23.48 -4.83
CA ARG A 76 -7.43 -23.43 -3.76
C ARG A 76 -6.05 -23.14 -4.35
N VAL A 77 -5.31 -22.25 -3.72
CA VAL A 77 -3.91 -21.96 -4.04
C VAL A 77 -3.05 -22.32 -2.82
N GLY A 78 -2.41 -23.47 -2.94
CA GLY A 78 -1.73 -24.22 -1.86
C GLY A 78 -1.96 -25.71 -2.06
N ASP A 79 -1.00 -26.56 -1.67
CA ASP A 79 -1.18 -28.02 -1.75
C ASP A 79 -2.10 -28.49 -0.61
N ASP A 80 -2.89 -29.54 -0.86
CA ASP A 80 -3.71 -30.19 0.17
C ASP A 80 -2.85 -30.67 1.34
N ASP A 81 -1.57 -30.96 1.08
CA ASP A 81 -0.62 -31.34 2.12
C ASP A 81 -0.30 -30.20 3.10
N GLU A 82 -0.22 -28.95 2.63
CA GLU A 82 -0.05 -27.79 3.53
C GLU A 82 -1.29 -27.59 4.41
N LEU A 83 -2.49 -27.77 3.83
CA LEU A 83 -3.73 -27.66 4.59
C LEU A 83 -3.90 -28.80 5.59
N ARG A 84 -3.59 -30.04 5.20
CA ARG A 84 -3.56 -31.18 6.14
C ARG A 84 -2.56 -30.94 7.26
N GLN A 85 -1.37 -30.45 6.94
CA GLN A 85 -0.36 -30.13 7.93
C GLN A 85 -0.85 -29.05 8.90
N LEU A 86 -1.43 -27.96 8.39
CA LEU A 86 -2.03 -26.91 9.22
C LEU A 86 -3.11 -27.47 10.16
N LEU A 87 -4.00 -28.32 9.66
CA LEU A 87 -5.08 -28.91 10.46
C LEU A 87 -4.57 -29.88 11.55
N ARG A 88 -3.41 -30.53 11.33
CA ARG A 88 -2.74 -31.37 12.33
C ARG A 88 -2.05 -30.52 13.41
N GLU A 89 -1.38 -29.45 13.01
CA GLU A 89 -0.58 -28.62 13.92
C GLU A 89 -1.40 -27.58 14.68
N ASN A 90 -2.47 -27.07 14.06
CA ASN A 90 -3.34 -26.05 14.63
C ASN A 90 -4.78 -26.57 14.75
N PRO A 91 -5.27 -26.84 15.99
CA PRO A 91 -6.63 -27.31 16.19
C PRO A 91 -7.68 -26.25 15.86
N ARG A 92 -7.32 -24.94 15.87
CA ARG A 92 -8.24 -23.84 15.57
C ARG A 92 -7.61 -22.81 14.60
N PRO A 93 -7.39 -23.16 13.33
CA PRO A 93 -6.82 -22.24 12.34
C PRO A 93 -7.67 -20.97 12.17
N VAL A 94 -7.01 -19.84 11.99
CA VAL A 94 -7.66 -18.53 11.81
C VAL A 94 -7.92 -18.27 10.33
N CYS A 95 -9.19 -18.12 9.98
CA CYS A 95 -9.66 -17.75 8.66
C CYS A 95 -9.99 -16.25 8.62
N LEU A 96 -9.64 -15.58 7.52
CA LEU A 96 -9.97 -14.16 7.31
C LEU A 96 -10.84 -13.99 6.07
N ASP A 97 -11.88 -13.17 6.20
CA ASP A 97 -12.48 -12.48 5.08
C ASP A 97 -12.72 -10.99 5.37
N GLY A 98 -12.58 -10.15 4.35
CA GLY A 98 -12.67 -8.70 4.45
C GLY A 98 -13.77 -8.14 3.57
N PHE A 99 -14.55 -7.21 4.11
CA PHE A 99 -15.68 -6.61 3.44
C PHE A 99 -15.65 -5.10 3.52
N GLU A 100 -15.61 -4.45 2.37
CA GLU A 100 -15.90 -3.01 2.29
C GLU A 100 -17.36 -2.75 2.66
N PRO A 101 -17.62 -1.85 3.64
CA PRO A 101 -18.96 -1.32 3.86
C PRO A 101 -19.57 -0.78 2.57
N SER A 102 -20.83 -1.14 2.33
CA SER A 102 -21.56 -0.75 1.13
C SER A 102 -23.02 -0.48 1.45
N ASP A 103 -23.69 0.31 0.60
CA ASP A 103 -25.00 0.89 0.92
C ASP A 103 -26.05 -0.17 1.28
N ARG A 104 -26.22 -1.16 0.41
CA ARG A 104 -27.15 -2.29 0.46
C ARG A 104 -26.38 -3.59 0.34
N MET A 105 -26.68 -4.55 1.21
CA MET A 105 -25.99 -5.83 1.24
C MET A 105 -26.66 -6.83 0.30
N THR A 106 -25.89 -7.48 -0.59
CA THR A 106 -26.45 -8.53 -1.46
C THR A 106 -26.56 -9.86 -0.72
N MET A 107 -27.40 -10.77 -1.21
CA MET A 107 -27.54 -12.12 -0.65
C MET A 107 -26.22 -12.91 -0.65
N ALA A 108 -25.33 -12.64 -1.62
CA ALA A 108 -23.99 -13.20 -1.64
C ALA A 108 -23.15 -12.76 -0.43
N GLN A 109 -23.21 -11.46 -0.10
CA GLN A 109 -22.47 -10.89 1.03
C GLN A 109 -23.10 -11.27 2.38
N GLY A 110 -24.44 -11.40 2.44
CA GLY A 110 -25.17 -11.83 3.63
C GLY A 110 -25.18 -13.34 3.80
N VAL A 111 -26.22 -13.99 3.29
CA VAL A 111 -26.45 -15.45 3.47
C VAL A 111 -25.29 -16.27 2.90
N GLY A 112 -24.79 -15.92 1.72
CA GLY A 112 -23.68 -16.65 1.09
C GLY A 112 -22.45 -16.69 1.99
N LYS A 113 -22.06 -15.56 2.58
CA LYS A 113 -20.97 -15.55 3.57
C LYS A 113 -21.36 -16.28 4.86
N ALA A 114 -22.58 -16.14 5.36
CA ALA A 114 -22.99 -16.85 6.57
C ALA A 114 -22.89 -18.38 6.41
N VAL A 115 -23.25 -18.94 5.25
CA VAL A 115 -23.01 -20.37 4.91
C VAL A 115 -21.52 -20.70 5.01
N GLN A 116 -20.69 -19.91 4.34
CA GLN A 116 -19.24 -20.10 4.29
C GLN A 116 -18.60 -20.06 5.70
N VAL A 117 -18.96 -19.07 6.52
CA VAL A 117 -18.47 -18.93 7.90
C VAL A 117 -18.84 -20.17 8.71
N LYS A 118 -20.11 -20.60 8.67
CA LYS A 118 -20.58 -21.77 9.42
C LYS A 118 -19.87 -23.05 8.96
N GLN A 119 -19.49 -23.17 7.69
CA GLN A 119 -18.73 -24.32 7.19
C GLN A 119 -17.31 -24.33 7.77
N MET A 120 -16.65 -23.16 7.83
CA MET A 120 -15.33 -23.04 8.44
C MET A 120 -15.37 -23.32 9.95
N LEU A 121 -16.40 -22.84 10.67
CA LEU A 121 -16.60 -23.15 12.09
C LEU A 121 -16.78 -24.66 12.34
N ARG A 122 -17.58 -25.34 11.50
CA ARG A 122 -17.74 -26.81 11.54
C ARG A 122 -16.44 -27.56 11.28
N ALA A 123 -15.55 -27.00 10.46
CA ALA A 123 -14.21 -27.53 10.25
C ALA A 123 -13.23 -27.24 11.42
N GLY A 124 -13.72 -26.60 12.49
CA GLY A 124 -12.94 -26.25 13.68
C GLY A 124 -12.13 -24.97 13.56
N CYS A 125 -12.34 -24.15 12.52
CA CYS A 125 -11.64 -22.89 12.34
C CYS A 125 -12.22 -21.79 13.24
N LYS A 126 -11.41 -20.77 13.54
CA LYS A 126 -11.89 -19.45 13.97
C LYS A 126 -12.03 -18.56 12.75
N VAL A 127 -13.00 -17.66 12.74
CA VAL A 127 -13.25 -16.77 11.59
C VAL A 127 -13.20 -15.31 12.02
N LYS A 128 -12.29 -14.55 11.41
CA LYS A 128 -12.23 -13.09 11.50
C LYS A 128 -12.94 -12.47 10.30
N ILE A 129 -13.95 -11.65 10.57
CA ILE A 129 -14.67 -10.87 9.57
C ILE A 129 -14.23 -9.42 9.72
N VAL A 130 -13.43 -8.93 8.78
CA VAL A 130 -12.95 -7.55 8.78
C VAL A 130 -13.96 -6.65 8.06
N VAL A 131 -14.54 -5.71 8.80
CA VAL A 131 -15.24 -4.56 8.26
C VAL A 131 -14.18 -3.56 7.79
N ALA A 132 -13.85 -3.64 6.50
CA ALA A 132 -12.77 -2.90 5.84
C ALA A 132 -13.19 -1.45 5.52
N ASP A 133 -13.50 -0.70 6.58
CA ASP A 133 -13.96 0.68 6.51
C ASP A 133 -12.90 1.66 5.99
N LEU A 134 -11.62 1.40 6.28
CA LEU A 134 -10.52 2.19 5.75
C LEU A 134 -10.32 1.93 4.25
N SER A 135 -10.38 0.68 3.81
CA SER A 135 -10.35 0.33 2.37
C SER A 135 -11.55 0.91 1.63
N ALA A 136 -12.73 0.92 2.24
CA ALA A 136 -13.92 1.57 1.68
C ALA A 136 -13.73 3.09 1.52
N LEU A 137 -13.08 3.75 2.49
CA LEU A 137 -12.72 5.17 2.41
C LEU A 137 -11.75 5.43 1.25
N LEU A 138 -10.67 4.63 1.15
CA LEU A 138 -9.67 4.74 0.09
C LEU A 138 -10.27 4.48 -1.31
N ASN A 139 -11.24 3.57 -1.40
CA ASN A 139 -12.00 3.30 -2.62
C ASN A 139 -13.17 4.27 -2.87
N LYS A 140 -13.28 5.36 -2.09
CA LYS A 140 -14.33 6.38 -2.19
C LYS A 140 -15.75 5.83 -2.17
N ARG A 141 -15.99 4.75 -1.41
CA ARG A 141 -17.34 4.25 -1.14
C ARG A 141 -18.14 5.34 -0.43
N MET A 142 -19.42 5.50 -0.80
CA MET A 142 -20.30 6.53 -0.24
C MET A 142 -19.68 7.94 -0.31
N GLY A 143 -18.96 8.25 -1.40
CA GLY A 143 -18.30 9.54 -1.59
C GLY A 143 -17.10 9.80 -0.67
N GLY A 144 -16.66 8.81 0.11
CA GLY A 144 -15.61 8.97 1.12
C GLY A 144 -16.13 9.47 2.48
N ASP A 145 -17.45 9.47 2.71
CA ASP A 145 -18.03 9.82 4.01
C ASP A 145 -17.78 8.70 5.05
N ARG A 146 -16.86 8.95 5.99
CA ARG A 146 -16.52 8.04 7.10
C ARG A 146 -17.76 7.64 7.91
N SER A 147 -18.70 8.56 8.16
CA SER A 147 -19.89 8.30 8.95
C SER A 147 -20.87 7.38 8.21
N ALA A 148 -21.08 7.63 6.92
CA ALA A 148 -21.90 6.76 6.08
C ALA A 148 -21.29 5.35 5.95
N ILE A 149 -19.96 5.27 5.77
CA ILE A 149 -19.20 4.01 5.74
C ILE A 149 -19.39 3.23 7.05
N ARG A 150 -19.23 3.89 8.20
CA ARG A 150 -19.45 3.28 9.51
C ARG A 150 -20.90 2.83 9.72
N ALA A 151 -21.88 3.62 9.30
CA ALA A 151 -23.27 3.24 9.38
C ALA A 151 -23.57 2.00 8.52
N ALA A 152 -23.04 1.93 7.30
CA ALA A 152 -23.15 0.77 6.42
C ALA A 152 -22.49 -0.48 7.02
N GLY A 153 -21.28 -0.35 7.59
CA GLY A 153 -20.58 -1.45 8.24
C GLY A 153 -21.36 -2.01 9.43
N ARG A 154 -21.98 -1.15 10.25
CA ARG A 154 -22.83 -1.59 11.36
C ARG A 154 -24.03 -2.37 10.87
N ARG A 155 -24.70 -1.92 9.80
CA ARG A 155 -25.82 -2.68 9.19
C ARG A 155 -25.39 -4.05 8.69
N MET A 156 -24.19 -4.15 8.10
CA MET A 156 -23.64 -5.44 7.64
C MET A 156 -23.41 -6.40 8.81
N VAL A 157 -22.77 -5.92 9.89
CA VAL A 157 -22.57 -6.71 11.12
C VAL A 157 -23.91 -7.18 11.67
N GLU A 158 -24.88 -6.29 11.85
CA GLU A 158 -26.21 -6.64 12.34
C GLU A 158 -26.95 -7.66 11.46
N THR A 159 -26.78 -7.57 10.14
CA THR A 159 -27.34 -8.55 9.20
C THR A 159 -26.73 -9.94 9.41
N TRP A 160 -25.41 -10.04 9.60
CA TRP A 160 -24.76 -11.31 9.92
C TRP A 160 -25.16 -11.84 11.31
N LYS A 161 -25.32 -10.95 12.31
CA LYS A 161 -25.85 -11.35 13.63
C LYS A 161 -27.26 -11.94 13.52
N ALA A 162 -28.15 -11.33 12.74
CA ALA A 162 -29.49 -11.85 12.48
C ALA A 162 -29.50 -13.21 11.76
N LEU A 163 -28.45 -13.51 11.00
CA LEU A 163 -28.23 -14.81 10.35
C LEU A 163 -27.57 -15.86 11.28
N GLY A 164 -27.31 -15.52 12.54
CA GLY A 164 -26.67 -16.40 13.52
C GLY A 164 -25.18 -16.63 13.22
N VAL A 165 -24.48 -15.59 12.78
CA VAL A 165 -23.02 -15.60 12.57
C VAL A 165 -22.26 -15.14 13.83
N ASP A 166 -22.95 -14.53 14.80
CA ASP A 166 -22.40 -14.08 16.09
C ASP A 166 -22.17 -15.28 17.03
N ASP A 167 -21.30 -16.19 16.61
CA ASP A 167 -20.92 -17.42 17.31
C ASP A 167 -19.57 -17.22 18.02
N ASP A 168 -19.29 -18.00 19.06
CA ASP A 168 -18.04 -17.92 19.84
C ASP A 168 -16.76 -18.09 18.99
N GLY A 169 -16.88 -18.72 17.81
CA GLY A 169 -15.78 -18.87 16.86
C GLY A 169 -15.57 -17.70 15.90
N VAL A 170 -16.38 -16.63 15.97
CA VAL A 170 -16.35 -15.50 15.02
C VAL A 170 -15.96 -14.20 15.72
N GLU A 171 -15.10 -13.42 15.05
CA GLU A 171 -14.66 -12.10 15.51
C GLU A 171 -14.92 -11.05 14.43
N PHE A 172 -15.70 -10.02 14.76
CA PHE A 172 -15.91 -8.86 13.89
C PHE A 172 -14.89 -7.76 14.20
N LEU A 173 -14.08 -7.39 13.21
CA LEU A 173 -12.99 -6.42 13.36
C LEU A 173 -13.22 -5.21 12.48
N TRP A 174 -13.09 -4.00 13.02
CA TRP A 174 -13.11 -2.77 12.22
C TRP A 174 -11.70 -2.40 11.83
N SER A 175 -11.40 -2.35 10.53
CA SER A 175 -10.02 -2.13 10.09
C SER A 175 -9.40 -0.86 10.67
N SER A 176 -10.12 0.26 10.69
CA SER A 176 -9.59 1.50 11.23
C SER A 176 -9.36 1.47 12.74
N GLU A 177 -10.15 0.72 13.50
CA GLU A 177 -9.97 0.59 14.95
C GLU A 177 -8.77 -0.30 15.28
N GLU A 178 -8.67 -1.45 14.62
CA GLU A 178 -7.57 -2.38 14.85
C GLU A 178 -6.24 -1.80 14.40
N ILE A 179 -6.22 -1.11 13.25
CA ILE A 179 -5.04 -0.39 12.77
C ILE A 179 -4.69 0.73 13.74
N GLY A 180 -5.64 1.57 14.17
CA GLY A 180 -5.37 2.67 15.11
C GLY A 180 -4.80 2.20 16.44
N LYS A 181 -5.30 1.09 17.01
CA LYS A 181 -4.77 0.51 18.26
C LYS A 181 -3.30 0.09 18.17
N ARG A 182 -2.83 -0.30 16.99
CA ARG A 182 -1.47 -0.84 16.75
C ARG A 182 -0.83 -0.20 15.52
N ALA A 183 -1.01 1.10 15.35
CA ALA A 183 -0.61 1.79 14.12
C ALA A 183 0.92 1.79 13.93
N ALA A 184 1.68 1.88 15.02
CA ALA A 184 3.15 1.76 15.01
C ALA A 184 3.65 0.35 14.61
N GLU A 185 2.80 -0.68 14.68
CA GLU A 185 3.08 -2.03 14.14
C GLU A 185 2.65 -2.13 12.67
N TYR A 186 1.45 -1.63 12.37
CA TYR A 186 0.79 -1.82 11.08
C TYR A 186 1.50 -1.10 9.92
N TRP A 187 1.81 0.19 10.09
CA TRP A 187 2.33 0.98 8.99
C TRP A 187 3.76 0.61 8.56
N PRO A 188 4.69 0.27 9.46
CA PRO A 188 5.97 -0.32 9.07
C PRO A 188 5.80 -1.61 8.28
N LEU A 189 4.81 -2.45 8.63
CA LEU A 189 4.48 -3.65 7.88
C LEU A 189 3.95 -3.32 6.47
N VAL A 190 3.06 -2.33 6.33
CA VAL A 190 2.59 -1.83 5.02
C VAL A 190 3.76 -1.37 4.15
N LEU A 191 4.68 -0.58 4.72
CA LEU A 191 5.88 -0.12 4.02
C LEU A 191 6.80 -1.28 3.64
N GLY A 192 6.97 -2.27 4.52
CA GLY A 192 7.74 -3.48 4.26
C GLY A 192 7.17 -4.30 3.10
N VAL A 193 5.84 -4.46 3.05
CA VAL A 193 5.15 -5.07 1.90
C VAL A 193 5.39 -4.26 0.62
N ALA A 194 5.23 -2.94 0.69
CA ALA A 194 5.37 -2.04 -0.44
C ALA A 194 6.78 -2.11 -1.08
N GLN A 195 7.82 -2.37 -0.30
CA GLN A 195 9.20 -2.53 -0.80
C GLN A 195 9.41 -3.82 -1.61
N LYS A 196 8.59 -4.86 -1.38
CA LYS A 196 8.75 -6.18 -2.01
C LYS A 196 7.83 -6.38 -3.22
N ILE A 197 6.81 -5.55 -3.38
CA ILE A 197 5.86 -5.64 -4.50
C ILE A 197 6.14 -4.52 -5.50
N ASP A 198 6.33 -4.88 -6.77
CA ASP A 198 6.52 -3.90 -7.85
C ASP A 198 5.22 -3.13 -8.18
N TYR A 199 5.40 -1.92 -8.71
CA TYR A 199 4.31 -1.01 -9.07
C TYR A 199 3.26 -1.67 -10.00
N GLU A 200 3.71 -2.36 -11.05
CA GLU A 200 2.83 -2.96 -12.05
C GLU A 200 2.01 -4.12 -11.48
N THR A 201 2.59 -4.92 -10.59
CA THR A 201 1.88 -5.96 -9.85
C THR A 201 0.76 -5.37 -8.99
N THR A 202 1.01 -4.27 -8.29
CA THR A 202 -0.01 -3.59 -7.49
C THR A 202 -1.12 -2.99 -8.36
N VAL A 203 -0.79 -2.39 -9.51
CA VAL A 203 -1.78 -1.93 -10.50
C VAL A 203 -2.64 -3.09 -11.01
N ARG A 204 -2.04 -4.26 -11.30
CA ARG A 204 -2.79 -5.46 -11.71
C ARG A 204 -3.71 -5.99 -10.61
N CYS A 205 -3.31 -5.89 -9.34
CA CYS A 205 -4.15 -6.22 -8.19
C CYS A 205 -5.34 -5.26 -8.09
N CYS A 206 -5.10 -3.94 -8.18
CA CYS A 206 -6.15 -2.92 -8.19
C CYS A 206 -7.20 -3.19 -9.30
N LYS A 207 -6.74 -3.54 -10.50
CA LYS A 207 -7.60 -3.84 -11.65
C LYS A 207 -8.41 -5.13 -11.48
N ALA A 208 -7.92 -6.10 -10.72
CA ALA A 208 -8.64 -7.36 -10.47
C ALA A 208 -9.79 -7.18 -9.47
N VAL A 209 -9.59 -6.33 -8.45
CA VAL A 209 -10.59 -6.05 -7.41
C VAL A 209 -11.63 -5.02 -7.88
N ARG A 210 -11.26 -4.15 -8.82
CA ARG A 210 -12.17 -3.13 -9.37
C ARG A 210 -13.24 -3.73 -10.30
N ARG A 211 -14.45 -3.15 -10.21
CA ARG A 211 -15.58 -3.47 -11.10
C ARG A 211 -15.61 -2.63 -12.39
N SER A 212 -14.84 -1.53 -12.46
CA SER A 212 -14.72 -0.66 -13.65
C SER A 212 -13.25 -0.42 -13.99
N ALA A 213 -12.88 -0.71 -15.23
CA ALA A 213 -11.52 -0.55 -15.76
C ALA A 213 -11.27 0.83 -16.41
N LYS A 214 -12.30 1.69 -16.52
CA LYS A 214 -12.22 2.93 -17.31
C LYS A 214 -11.67 4.14 -16.53
N ASP A 215 -11.77 4.14 -15.20
CA ASP A 215 -11.38 5.30 -14.40
C ASP A 215 -9.91 5.24 -14.00
N GLU A 216 -9.22 6.39 -14.05
CA GLU A 216 -7.86 6.52 -13.54
C GLU A 216 -7.78 6.08 -12.06
N LEU A 217 -6.68 5.42 -11.67
CA LEU A 217 -6.47 5.05 -10.27
C LEU A 217 -6.09 6.29 -9.47
N SER A 218 -6.72 6.48 -8.31
CA SER A 218 -6.17 7.38 -7.29
C SER A 218 -5.01 6.70 -6.57
N ALA A 219 -4.12 7.50 -5.97
CA ALA A 219 -3.04 6.96 -5.16
C ALA A 219 -3.57 6.21 -3.92
N ALA A 220 -4.70 6.65 -3.34
CA ALA A 220 -5.39 5.93 -2.25
C ALA A 220 -5.80 4.51 -2.65
N GLN A 221 -6.36 4.33 -3.85
CA GLN A 221 -6.76 3.01 -4.34
C GLN A 221 -5.57 2.09 -4.59
N PHE A 222 -4.41 2.67 -4.96
CA PHE A 222 -3.16 1.92 -5.10
C PHE A 222 -2.64 1.39 -3.76
N MET A 223 -2.93 2.05 -2.64
CA MET A 223 -2.54 1.59 -1.31
C MET A 223 -3.33 0.35 -0.85
N CYS A 224 -4.60 0.19 -1.28
CA CYS A 224 -5.49 -0.87 -0.78
C CYS A 224 -4.90 -2.29 -0.88
N PRO A 225 -4.36 -2.76 -2.03
CA PRO A 225 -3.80 -4.12 -2.10
C PRO A 225 -2.57 -4.32 -1.21
N ILE A 226 -1.79 -3.26 -0.97
CA ILE A 226 -0.62 -3.31 -0.07
C ILE A 226 -1.08 -3.46 1.37
N MET A 227 -2.08 -2.67 1.78
CA MET A 227 -2.71 -2.75 3.08
C MET A 227 -3.37 -4.11 3.31
N GLN A 228 -4.13 -4.61 2.34
CA GLN A 228 -4.75 -5.93 2.42
C GLN A 228 -3.72 -7.07 2.52
N CYS A 229 -2.57 -6.93 1.86
CA CYS A 229 -1.46 -7.87 2.02
C CYS A 229 -0.86 -7.79 3.45
N ALA A 230 -0.74 -6.59 4.03
CA ALA A 230 -0.32 -6.42 5.42
C ALA A 230 -1.35 -6.99 6.42
N ASP A 231 -2.64 -6.83 6.16
CA ASP A 231 -3.74 -7.34 6.99
C ASP A 231 -3.61 -8.85 7.25
N VAL A 232 -3.19 -9.63 6.25
CA VAL A 232 -2.97 -11.08 6.39
C VAL A 232 -1.95 -11.41 7.48
N LEU A 233 -0.88 -10.61 7.60
CA LEU A 233 0.13 -10.81 8.63
C LEU A 233 -0.31 -10.19 9.96
N PHE A 234 -0.89 -8.99 9.92
CA PHE A 234 -1.32 -8.22 11.09
C PHE A 234 -2.45 -8.87 11.89
N PHE A 235 -3.35 -9.58 11.21
CA PHE A 235 -4.42 -10.36 11.82
C PHE A 235 -4.04 -11.83 12.06
N GLU A 236 -2.77 -12.19 11.84
CA GLU A 236 -2.23 -13.54 12.09
C GLU A 236 -3.03 -14.64 11.39
N VAL A 237 -3.27 -14.46 10.09
CA VAL A 237 -4.15 -15.31 9.32
C VAL A 237 -3.44 -16.60 8.89
N ASP A 238 -4.07 -17.74 9.14
CA ASP A 238 -3.64 -19.04 8.60
C ASP A 238 -4.27 -19.31 7.23
N ILE A 239 -5.54 -18.89 7.05
CA ILE A 239 -6.34 -19.16 5.85
C ILE A 239 -6.99 -17.86 5.34
N CYS A 240 -6.61 -17.40 4.15
CA CYS A 240 -7.33 -16.34 3.44
C CYS A 240 -8.55 -16.96 2.75
N HIS A 241 -9.77 -16.74 3.29
CA HIS A 241 -11.01 -17.28 2.75
C HIS A 241 -11.85 -16.18 2.11
N MET A 242 -11.48 -15.79 0.90
CA MET A 242 -12.03 -14.62 0.19
C MET A 242 -12.56 -14.99 -1.20
N GLY A 243 -13.27 -14.07 -1.84
CA GLY A 243 -13.74 -14.26 -3.21
C GLY A 243 -12.59 -14.43 -4.22
N MET A 244 -12.86 -15.13 -5.32
CA MET A 244 -11.93 -15.32 -6.44
C MET A 244 -11.32 -14.03 -7.01
N ASP A 245 -12.01 -12.90 -6.90
CA ASP A 245 -11.51 -11.57 -7.29
C ASP A 245 -10.36 -11.04 -6.40
N GLN A 246 -10.17 -11.63 -5.22
CA GLN A 246 -9.11 -11.29 -4.25
C GLN A 246 -7.85 -12.17 -4.38
N GLU A 247 -7.89 -13.22 -5.21
CA GLU A 247 -6.82 -14.23 -5.33
C GLU A 247 -5.44 -13.60 -5.56
N LYS A 248 -5.35 -12.60 -6.46
CA LYS A 248 -4.07 -11.95 -6.80
C LYS A 248 -3.41 -11.25 -5.61
N VAL A 249 -4.22 -10.64 -4.73
CA VAL A 249 -3.72 -9.94 -3.53
C VAL A 249 -3.27 -10.96 -2.49
N ASN A 250 -4.05 -12.02 -2.30
CA ASN A 250 -3.71 -13.12 -1.40
C ASN A 250 -2.40 -13.82 -1.82
N GLU A 251 -2.18 -14.00 -3.12
CA GLU A 251 -0.92 -14.50 -3.66
C GLU A 251 0.26 -13.58 -3.32
N GLN A 252 0.07 -12.25 -3.34
CA GLN A 252 1.14 -11.33 -2.94
C GLN A 252 1.48 -11.48 -1.46
N ALA A 253 0.47 -11.66 -0.58
CA ALA A 253 0.72 -11.92 0.84
C ALA A 253 1.56 -13.18 1.04
N ARG A 254 1.25 -14.25 0.29
CA ARG A 254 2.03 -15.48 0.33
C ARG A 254 3.45 -15.31 -0.20
N LYS A 255 3.65 -14.55 -1.28
CA LYS A 255 4.98 -14.21 -1.83
C LYS A 255 5.79 -13.35 -0.87
N TYR A 256 5.15 -12.38 -0.21
CA TYR A 256 5.79 -11.54 0.79
C TYR A 256 6.29 -12.37 1.98
N CYS A 257 5.45 -13.27 2.52
CA CYS A 257 5.86 -14.21 3.57
C CYS A 257 7.09 -15.03 3.15
N ALA A 258 7.15 -15.52 1.91
CA ALA A 258 8.33 -16.21 1.40
C ALA A 258 9.57 -15.30 1.32
N ALA A 259 9.41 -14.06 0.86
CA ALA A 259 10.50 -13.10 0.70
C ALA A 259 11.13 -12.65 2.03
N ILE A 260 10.36 -12.68 3.13
CA ILE A 260 10.87 -12.39 4.49
C ILE A 260 11.27 -13.66 5.25
N GLY A 261 11.28 -14.83 4.61
CA GLY A 261 11.66 -16.10 5.23
C GLY A 261 10.66 -16.65 6.25
N ARG A 262 9.41 -16.18 6.24
CA ARG A 262 8.35 -16.69 7.13
C ARG A 262 7.97 -18.10 6.69
N LYS A 263 8.19 -19.08 7.58
CA LYS A 263 7.88 -20.50 7.32
C LYS A 263 6.38 -20.74 7.14
N LYS A 264 5.56 -20.19 8.04
CA LYS A 264 4.10 -20.30 7.99
C LYS A 264 3.51 -19.28 7.04
N LYS A 265 3.16 -19.75 5.84
CA LYS A 265 2.50 -18.96 4.80
C LYS A 265 0.98 -19.16 4.88
N PRO A 266 0.18 -18.13 4.57
CA PRO A 266 -1.27 -18.29 4.53
C PRO A 266 -1.65 -19.28 3.41
N ILE A 267 -2.67 -20.09 3.69
CA ILE A 267 -3.35 -20.91 2.69
C ILE A 267 -4.43 -20.05 2.04
N ILE A 268 -4.55 -20.10 0.72
CA ILE A 268 -5.54 -19.30 0.00
C ILE A 268 -6.68 -20.23 -0.42
N LEU A 269 -7.86 -20.00 0.16
CA LEU A 269 -9.09 -20.69 -0.16
C LEU A 269 -10.04 -19.69 -0.80
N SER A 270 -10.19 -19.79 -2.12
CA SER A 270 -11.03 -18.87 -2.87
C SER A 270 -12.37 -19.51 -3.18
N TYR A 271 -13.44 -18.73 -3.06
CA TYR A 271 -14.79 -19.16 -3.45
C TYR A 271 -15.34 -18.29 -4.57
N ASP A 272 -16.18 -18.88 -5.40
CA ASP A 272 -16.91 -18.18 -6.44
C ASP A 272 -18.08 -17.40 -5.83
N THR A 273 -18.22 -16.16 -6.27
CA THR A 273 -19.36 -15.34 -5.92
C THR A 273 -20.63 -15.86 -6.59
N LEU A 274 -21.80 -15.67 -5.97
CA LEU A 274 -23.09 -15.97 -6.61
C LEU A 274 -23.22 -15.26 -7.98
N PRO A 275 -23.79 -15.93 -9.00
CA PRO A 275 -24.07 -15.29 -10.27
C PRO A 275 -25.14 -14.21 -10.14
N GLY A 276 -25.17 -13.27 -11.09
CA GLY A 276 -26.29 -12.36 -11.24
C GLY A 276 -27.52 -13.10 -11.77
N LEU A 277 -28.72 -12.60 -11.48
CA LEU A 277 -29.97 -13.25 -11.90
C LEU A 277 -30.22 -13.19 -13.42
N LYS A 278 -29.39 -12.48 -14.19
CA LYS A 278 -29.51 -12.33 -15.64
C LYS A 278 -28.45 -13.15 -16.35
N ASP A 279 -28.76 -13.59 -17.57
CA ASP A 279 -27.90 -14.45 -18.39
C ASP A 279 -26.46 -13.92 -18.50
N GLY A 280 -25.48 -14.75 -18.13
CA GLY A 280 -24.05 -14.45 -18.19
C GLY A 280 -23.56 -13.24 -17.37
N LYS A 281 -24.39 -12.63 -16.51
CA LYS A 281 -24.03 -11.40 -15.79
C LYS A 281 -23.56 -11.69 -14.36
N LYS A 282 -22.52 -10.97 -13.93
CA LYS A 282 -22.12 -10.88 -12.52
C LYS A 282 -23.13 -10.04 -11.74
N VAL A 283 -23.23 -10.28 -10.44
CA VAL A 283 -23.99 -9.42 -9.50
C VAL A 283 -23.42 -8.00 -9.54
N THR A 284 -24.27 -7.01 -9.82
CA THR A 284 -23.91 -5.59 -9.69
C THR A 284 -24.92 -4.85 -8.82
N LYS A 285 -24.46 -3.81 -8.12
CA LYS A 285 -25.34 -2.95 -7.33
C LYS A 285 -26.00 -1.85 -8.18
N VAL A 286 -25.48 -1.62 -9.39
CA VAL A 286 -26.01 -0.64 -10.34
C VAL A 286 -27.28 -1.19 -11.02
N ASP A 287 -27.25 -2.45 -11.45
CA ASP A 287 -28.45 -3.14 -11.92
C ASP A 287 -29.11 -3.87 -10.75
N GLU A 288 -29.99 -3.18 -10.01
CA GLU A 288 -30.67 -3.75 -8.85
C GLU A 288 -31.46 -5.02 -9.16
N SER A 289 -31.91 -5.20 -10.41
CA SER A 289 -32.63 -6.40 -10.84
C SER A 289 -31.72 -7.61 -11.07
N SER A 290 -30.39 -7.40 -11.09
CA SER A 290 -29.39 -8.47 -11.18
C SER A 290 -29.07 -9.13 -9.84
N ALA A 291 -29.51 -8.54 -8.72
CA ALA A 291 -29.12 -8.92 -7.37
C ALA A 291 -30.33 -9.02 -6.43
N ILE A 292 -30.29 -9.97 -5.50
CA ILE A 292 -31.19 -9.97 -4.33
C ILE A 292 -30.46 -9.29 -3.18
N PHE A 293 -31.13 -8.34 -2.52
CA PHE A 293 -30.61 -7.66 -1.35
C PHE A 293 -31.23 -8.23 -0.07
N MET A 294 -30.50 -8.10 1.04
CA MET A 294 -30.88 -8.69 2.32
C MET A 294 -32.18 -8.11 2.89
N GLU A 295 -32.49 -6.87 2.52
CA GLU A 295 -33.67 -6.11 2.91
C GLU A 295 -34.78 -6.07 1.83
N ASP A 296 -34.63 -6.81 0.72
CA ASP A 296 -35.71 -6.90 -0.26
C ASP A 296 -36.94 -7.56 0.40
N ASP A 297 -38.10 -6.92 0.28
CA ASP A 297 -39.38 -7.48 0.69
C ASP A 297 -39.78 -8.69 -0.18
N GLU A 298 -40.80 -9.43 0.27
CA GLU A 298 -41.26 -10.64 -0.41
C GLU A 298 -41.65 -10.38 -1.87
N VAL A 299 -42.30 -9.25 -2.13
CA VAL A 299 -42.76 -8.86 -3.48
C VAL A 299 -41.57 -8.67 -4.42
N LYS A 300 -40.53 -7.94 -3.97
CA LYS A 300 -39.31 -7.71 -4.75
C LYS A 300 -38.57 -9.00 -5.04
N VAL A 301 -38.39 -9.88 -4.05
CA VAL A 301 -37.76 -11.19 -4.25
C VAL A 301 -38.51 -11.99 -5.30
N ASN A 302 -39.83 -12.09 -5.17
CA ASN A 302 -40.69 -12.83 -6.11
C ASN A 302 -40.58 -12.27 -7.53
N GLN A 303 -40.59 -10.94 -7.69
CA GLN A 303 -40.45 -10.28 -8.98
C GLN A 303 -39.08 -10.53 -9.63
N LYS A 304 -38.00 -10.45 -8.85
CA LYS A 304 -36.62 -10.67 -9.33
C LYS A 304 -36.41 -12.11 -9.78
N ILE A 305 -36.81 -13.09 -8.96
CA ILE A 305 -36.69 -14.52 -9.31
C ILE A 305 -37.58 -14.89 -10.50
N LYS A 306 -38.81 -14.36 -10.59
CA LYS A 306 -39.69 -14.59 -11.75
C LYS A 306 -38.99 -14.19 -13.06
N LYS A 307 -38.27 -13.07 -13.05
CA LYS A 307 -37.52 -12.53 -14.21
C LYS A 307 -36.12 -13.13 -14.38
N ALA A 308 -35.64 -13.95 -13.45
CA ALA A 308 -34.30 -14.51 -13.51
C ALA A 308 -34.12 -15.40 -14.76
N PHE A 309 -32.91 -15.46 -15.29
CA PHE A 309 -32.54 -16.39 -16.34
C PHE A 309 -32.61 -17.81 -15.80
N CYS A 310 -33.40 -18.67 -16.44
CA CYS A 310 -33.58 -20.07 -16.03
C CYS A 310 -34.04 -20.87 -17.25
N PRO A 311 -33.14 -21.08 -18.23
CA PRO A 311 -33.48 -21.81 -19.45
C PRO A 311 -33.89 -23.26 -19.15
N PRO A 312 -34.94 -23.81 -19.80
CA PRO A 312 -35.38 -25.17 -19.58
C PRO A 312 -34.29 -26.18 -19.95
N LYS A 313 -34.11 -27.22 -19.13
CA LYS A 313 -33.15 -28.33 -19.35
C LYS A 313 -31.67 -27.96 -19.39
N ILE A 314 -31.31 -26.68 -19.22
CA ILE A 314 -29.92 -26.23 -19.16
C ILE A 314 -29.54 -26.01 -17.70
N THR A 315 -28.67 -26.90 -17.19
CA THR A 315 -28.19 -26.87 -15.80
C THR A 315 -26.98 -25.96 -15.61
N GLU A 316 -26.07 -25.96 -16.59
CA GLU A 316 -24.85 -25.16 -16.57
C GLU A 316 -25.14 -23.67 -16.73
N GLY A 317 -24.49 -22.83 -15.91
CA GLY A 317 -24.64 -21.37 -15.95
C GLY A 317 -26.02 -20.85 -15.52
N ASN A 318 -26.90 -21.70 -14.98
CA ASN A 318 -28.26 -21.33 -14.58
C ASN A 318 -28.27 -20.68 -13.18
N PRO A 319 -28.53 -19.36 -13.06
CA PRO A 319 -28.42 -18.68 -11.78
C PRO A 319 -29.43 -19.17 -10.75
N CYS A 320 -30.62 -19.64 -11.14
CA CYS A 320 -31.57 -20.20 -10.18
C CYS A 320 -31.02 -21.47 -9.53
N LEU A 321 -30.42 -22.37 -10.32
CA LEU A 321 -29.84 -23.61 -9.79
C LEU A 321 -28.59 -23.34 -8.95
N GLU A 322 -27.79 -22.34 -9.33
CA GLU A 322 -26.65 -21.89 -8.53
C GLU A 322 -27.07 -21.32 -7.16
N TYR A 323 -28.19 -20.59 -7.08
CA TYR A 323 -28.71 -20.14 -5.78
C TYR A 323 -29.21 -21.33 -4.96
N ILE A 324 -29.82 -22.34 -5.57
CA ILE A 324 -30.22 -23.55 -4.85
C ILE A 324 -28.99 -24.27 -4.28
N LYS A 325 -27.98 -24.49 -5.13
CA LYS A 325 -26.71 -25.14 -4.78
C LYS A 325 -25.94 -24.43 -3.68
N LYS A 326 -25.76 -23.12 -3.81
CA LYS A 326 -24.84 -22.34 -2.96
C LYS A 326 -25.51 -21.73 -1.74
N ILE A 327 -26.85 -21.63 -1.73
CA ILE A 327 -27.61 -20.97 -0.67
C ILE A 327 -28.66 -21.88 -0.07
N VAL A 328 -29.63 -22.35 -0.88
CA VAL A 328 -30.82 -23.03 -0.33
C VAL A 328 -30.46 -24.37 0.31
N LEU A 329 -29.77 -25.26 -0.41
CA LEU A 329 -29.38 -26.56 0.13
C LEU A 329 -28.42 -26.44 1.32
N PRO A 330 -27.33 -25.63 1.28
CA PRO A 330 -26.46 -25.49 2.44
C PRO A 330 -27.14 -24.88 3.67
N TRP A 331 -28.15 -24.01 3.47
CA TRP A 331 -28.83 -23.32 4.57
C TRP A 331 -29.97 -24.14 5.17
N LEU A 332 -30.87 -24.66 4.34
CA LEU A 332 -32.07 -25.38 4.77
C LEU A 332 -31.88 -26.91 4.83
N GLY A 333 -30.80 -27.43 4.23
CA GLY A 333 -30.54 -28.87 4.09
C GLY A 333 -31.37 -29.57 3.01
N ARG A 334 -32.31 -28.86 2.38
CA ARG A 334 -33.22 -29.39 1.37
C ARG A 334 -33.84 -28.30 0.50
N PHE A 335 -34.40 -28.68 -0.64
CA PHE A 335 -35.19 -27.84 -1.52
C PHE A 335 -36.56 -28.47 -1.79
N ASP A 336 -37.62 -27.86 -1.25
CA ASP A 336 -38.99 -28.34 -1.37
C ASP A 336 -39.67 -27.72 -2.61
N VAL A 337 -40.10 -28.54 -3.56
CA VAL A 337 -40.84 -28.13 -4.76
C VAL A 337 -42.29 -28.53 -4.62
N PHE A 338 -43.16 -27.55 -4.44
CA PHE A 338 -44.61 -27.75 -4.40
C PHE A 338 -45.24 -27.47 -5.76
N ARG A 339 -45.94 -28.46 -6.34
CA ARG A 339 -46.53 -28.37 -7.68
C ARG A 339 -47.70 -29.34 -7.84
N LYS A 340 -48.56 -29.07 -8.83
CA LYS A 340 -49.75 -29.91 -9.09
C LYS A 340 -49.34 -31.34 -9.45
N GLU A 341 -50.19 -32.31 -9.13
CA GLU A 341 -50.04 -33.72 -9.54
C GLU A 341 -49.75 -33.86 -11.05
N ALA A 342 -50.44 -33.09 -11.89
CA ALA A 342 -50.24 -33.08 -13.35
C ALA A 342 -48.82 -32.66 -13.79
N ASN A 343 -48.05 -32.01 -12.90
CA ASN A 343 -46.67 -31.60 -13.13
C ASN A 343 -45.66 -32.46 -12.34
N GLY A 344 -46.08 -33.64 -11.85
CA GLY A 344 -45.22 -34.58 -11.15
C GLY A 344 -45.27 -34.52 -9.62
N GLY A 345 -46.26 -33.82 -9.04
CA GLY A 345 -46.50 -33.77 -7.60
C GLY A 345 -45.41 -33.07 -6.78
N ASP A 346 -45.65 -32.93 -5.48
CA ASP A 346 -44.70 -32.35 -4.55
C ASP A 346 -43.45 -33.25 -4.42
N LYS A 347 -42.26 -32.64 -4.42
CA LYS A 347 -40.99 -33.36 -4.28
C LYS A 347 -40.00 -32.56 -3.44
N THR A 348 -39.28 -33.24 -2.56
CA THR A 348 -38.17 -32.68 -1.77
C THR A 348 -36.86 -33.21 -2.32
N TYR A 349 -35.92 -32.31 -2.57
CA TYR A 349 -34.56 -32.61 -3.01
C TYR A 349 -33.58 -32.35 -1.88
N ASN A 350 -32.69 -33.30 -1.59
CA ASN A 350 -31.64 -33.12 -0.57
C ASN A 350 -30.27 -32.85 -1.19
N GLU A 351 -30.05 -33.34 -2.41
CA GLU A 351 -28.78 -33.21 -3.14
C GLU A 351 -28.98 -32.49 -4.48
N MET A 352 -27.92 -31.83 -4.98
CA MET A 352 -28.01 -31.09 -6.25
C MET A 352 -28.11 -32.02 -7.46
N GLU A 353 -27.54 -33.21 -7.37
CA GLU A 353 -27.51 -34.21 -8.43
C GLU A 353 -28.94 -34.60 -8.84
N GLU A 354 -29.83 -34.81 -7.87
CA GLU A 354 -31.25 -35.09 -8.11
C GLU A 354 -31.96 -33.94 -8.85
N ILE A 355 -31.61 -32.69 -8.50
CA ILE A 355 -32.16 -31.50 -9.16
C ILE A 355 -31.65 -31.41 -10.60
N PHE A 356 -30.37 -31.69 -10.83
CA PHE A 356 -29.79 -31.65 -12.17
C PHE A 356 -30.37 -32.72 -13.09
N GLU A 357 -30.60 -33.93 -12.57
CA GLU A 357 -31.24 -35.02 -13.33
C GLU A 357 -32.69 -34.67 -13.71
N ASP A 358 -33.50 -34.23 -12.75
CA ASP A 358 -34.90 -33.88 -13.00
C ASP A 358 -35.03 -32.63 -13.89
N TYR A 359 -34.17 -31.63 -13.67
CA TYR A 359 -34.20 -30.40 -14.48
C TYR A 359 -33.70 -30.66 -15.91
N GLY A 360 -32.61 -31.42 -16.06
CA GLY A 360 -32.00 -31.76 -17.35
C GLY A 360 -32.90 -32.66 -18.22
N SER A 361 -33.60 -33.62 -17.61
CA SER A 361 -34.60 -34.43 -18.32
C SER A 361 -35.84 -33.62 -18.71
N GLY A 362 -36.16 -32.59 -17.92
CA GLY A 362 -37.38 -31.78 -18.04
C GLY A 362 -38.51 -32.23 -17.12
N ALA A 363 -38.27 -33.19 -16.23
CA ALA A 363 -39.20 -33.57 -15.18
C ALA A 363 -39.45 -32.43 -14.17
N LEU A 364 -38.52 -31.48 -14.04
CA LEU A 364 -38.66 -30.26 -13.25
C LEU A 364 -38.67 -29.01 -14.14
N HIS A 365 -39.81 -28.30 -14.16
CA HIS A 365 -40.01 -27.15 -15.03
C HIS A 365 -39.44 -25.85 -14.42
N PRO A 366 -38.87 -24.91 -15.21
CA PRO A 366 -38.31 -23.66 -14.69
C PRO A 366 -39.26 -22.80 -13.85
N ALA A 367 -40.57 -22.84 -14.16
CA ALA A 367 -41.58 -22.12 -13.38
C ALA A 367 -41.72 -22.68 -11.95
N ASP A 368 -41.61 -24.00 -11.80
CA ASP A 368 -41.67 -24.67 -10.49
C ASP A 368 -40.40 -24.37 -9.70
N VAL A 369 -39.23 -24.39 -10.35
CA VAL A 369 -37.95 -23.98 -9.75
C VAL A 369 -38.02 -22.54 -9.24
N LYS A 370 -38.41 -21.59 -10.10
CA LYS A 370 -38.45 -20.17 -9.75
C LYS A 370 -39.42 -19.88 -8.60
N SER A 371 -40.64 -20.42 -8.66
CA SER A 371 -41.65 -20.13 -7.65
C SER A 371 -41.25 -20.69 -6.27
N ASN A 372 -40.68 -21.88 -6.21
CA ASN A 372 -40.24 -22.49 -4.95
C ASN A 372 -38.88 -21.94 -4.47
N LEU A 373 -37.97 -21.55 -5.36
CA LEU A 373 -36.76 -20.80 -5.02
C LEU A 373 -37.10 -19.47 -4.36
N ALA A 374 -38.08 -18.73 -4.88
CA ALA A 374 -38.51 -17.48 -4.28
C ALA A 374 -39.05 -17.69 -2.86
N LYS A 375 -39.88 -18.72 -2.64
CA LYS A 375 -40.35 -19.10 -1.28
C LYS A 375 -39.20 -19.41 -0.33
N ALA A 376 -38.24 -20.23 -0.78
CA ALA A 376 -37.07 -20.59 0.02
C ALA A 376 -36.22 -19.37 0.38
N ILE A 377 -35.95 -18.48 -0.57
CA ILE A 377 -35.20 -17.25 -0.32
C ILE A 377 -35.94 -16.34 0.67
N ASN A 378 -37.25 -16.19 0.53
CA ASN A 378 -38.06 -15.41 1.47
C ASN A 378 -38.01 -15.96 2.89
N LEU A 379 -38.06 -17.29 3.05
CA LEU A 379 -37.90 -17.95 4.34
C LEU A 379 -36.53 -17.66 4.95
N ILE A 380 -35.48 -17.72 4.15
CA ILE A 380 -34.09 -17.46 4.59
C ILE A 380 -33.90 -15.99 5.00
N LEU A 381 -34.51 -15.04 4.29
CA LEU A 381 -34.38 -13.62 4.57
C LEU A 381 -35.29 -13.14 5.72
N GLN A 382 -36.29 -13.92 6.12
CA GLN A 382 -37.26 -13.50 7.13
C GLN A 382 -36.64 -13.08 8.47
N PRO A 383 -35.66 -13.81 9.06
CA PRO A 383 -35.02 -13.39 10.31
C PRO A 383 -34.32 -12.04 10.20
N VAL A 384 -33.78 -11.72 9.01
CA VAL A 384 -33.12 -10.44 8.74
C VAL A 384 -34.14 -9.32 8.68
N ARG A 385 -35.27 -9.52 7.98
CA ARG A 385 -36.38 -8.55 7.93
C ARG A 385 -36.90 -8.25 9.33
N ASP A 386 -37.20 -9.30 10.10
CA ASP A 386 -37.70 -9.17 11.47
C ASP A 386 -36.69 -8.45 12.39
N HIS A 387 -35.39 -8.66 12.21
CA HIS A 387 -34.33 -8.00 12.98
C HIS A 387 -34.20 -6.52 12.62
N LEU A 388 -34.20 -6.20 11.33
CA LEU A 388 -34.09 -4.84 10.83
C LEU A 388 -35.33 -4.02 11.19
N ASP A 389 -36.53 -4.59 11.13
CA ASP A 389 -37.77 -3.93 11.54
C ASP A 389 -37.79 -3.65 13.04
N ARG A 390 -37.42 -4.62 13.88
CA ARG A 390 -37.33 -4.43 15.35
C ARG A 390 -36.33 -3.35 15.78
N LYS A 391 -35.20 -3.24 15.06
CA LYS A 391 -34.20 -2.18 15.33
C LYS A 391 -34.48 -0.87 14.61
N SER A 392 -35.41 -0.83 13.65
CA SER A 392 -35.83 0.39 12.95
C SER A 392 -36.56 1.40 13.86
N ASP A 393 -37.09 0.92 15.00
CA ASP A 393 -37.60 1.77 16.10
C ASP A 393 -36.50 2.49 16.89
N THR A 394 -35.22 2.17 16.66
CA THR A 394 -34.06 2.96 17.12
C THR A 394 -33.73 4.05 16.10
N LYS A 395 -34.71 4.90 15.80
CA LYS A 395 -34.59 6.06 14.90
C LYS A 395 -33.91 7.24 15.61
N VAL A 396 -32.69 7.04 16.10
CA VAL A 396 -31.81 8.09 16.65
C VAL A 396 -30.37 7.61 16.36
N LEU A 397 -29.63 8.13 15.39
CA LEU A 397 -28.85 9.36 15.49
C LEU A 397 -28.44 9.80 14.08
N LEU A 398 -29.08 10.85 13.57
CA LEU A 398 -28.52 11.77 12.58
C LEU A 398 -29.04 13.16 12.95
N HIS A 399 -28.52 13.70 14.06
CA HIS A 399 -28.56 15.14 14.28
C HIS A 399 -27.25 15.72 13.77
N THR A 400 -27.41 16.49 12.71
CA THR A 400 -26.47 17.40 12.09
C THR A 400 -25.75 18.24 13.14
N VAL A 401 -24.46 18.00 13.35
CA VAL A 401 -23.57 19.01 13.96
C VAL A 401 -23.17 19.94 12.83
N LYS A 402 -23.83 21.09 12.75
CA LYS A 402 -23.23 22.27 12.13
C LYS A 402 -22.17 22.76 13.09
N SER A 403 -20.91 22.63 12.72
CA SER A 403 -19.83 23.40 13.34
C SER A 403 -19.84 24.79 12.73
N ASP A 404 -20.28 25.79 13.50
CA ASP A 404 -19.98 27.18 13.21
C ASP A 404 -18.45 27.37 13.23
N PRO A 405 -17.90 28.25 12.38
CA PRO A 405 -16.47 28.53 12.36
C PRO A 405 -16.05 29.17 13.69
N PRO A 406 -14.88 28.81 14.26
CA PRO A 406 -14.34 29.60 15.35
C PRO A 406 -13.96 30.97 14.80
N SER A 407 -14.74 31.97 15.18
CA SER A 407 -14.27 33.34 15.26
C SER A 407 -13.45 33.46 16.54
N SER A 408 -12.14 33.67 16.39
CA SER A 408 -11.35 34.28 17.44
C SER A 408 -10.35 35.23 16.81
N ASN A 409 -10.62 36.51 17.06
CA ASN A 409 -9.76 37.64 16.83
C ASN A 409 -8.33 37.38 17.32
N SER A 410 -7.40 37.68 16.41
CA SER A 410 -6.18 38.46 16.63
C SER A 410 -5.52 38.39 18.02
N TYR A 411 -4.43 37.65 18.10
CA TYR A 411 -3.25 38.13 18.80
C TYR A 411 -2.17 38.38 17.76
N PHE A 412 -1.95 39.66 17.43
CA PHE A 412 -0.78 40.09 16.69
C PHE A 412 0.42 40.04 17.64
N PRO A 413 1.48 39.25 17.38
CA PRO A 413 2.78 39.58 17.93
C PRO A 413 3.36 40.74 17.12
N SER A 414 4.07 41.62 17.82
CA SER A 414 4.76 42.81 17.33
C SER A 414 5.16 42.76 15.85
N CYS A 415 4.69 43.72 15.04
CA CYS A 415 5.21 43.95 13.70
C CYS A 415 6.74 44.09 13.78
N ILE A 416 7.44 43.20 13.08
CA ILE A 416 8.87 43.37 12.83
C ILE A 416 9.02 44.65 11.99
N PRO A 417 9.93 45.58 12.34
CA PRO A 417 10.17 46.78 11.56
C PRO A 417 10.40 46.45 10.07
N PRO A 418 9.80 47.17 9.11
CA PRO A 418 9.86 46.85 7.68
C PRO A 418 11.28 46.66 7.14
N LYS A 419 12.26 47.40 7.68
CA LYS A 419 13.67 47.31 7.31
C LYS A 419 14.32 45.98 7.71
N ILE A 420 13.98 45.45 8.90
CA ILE A 420 14.49 44.16 9.38
C ILE A 420 13.87 43.00 8.57
N ALA A 421 12.61 43.14 8.14
CA ALA A 421 11.95 42.15 7.30
C ALA A 421 12.57 42.06 5.89
N GLU A 422 12.99 43.19 5.31
CA GLU A 422 13.60 43.21 3.97
C GLU A 422 15.02 42.62 3.97
N ASP A 423 15.84 42.92 4.98
CA ASP A 423 17.18 42.32 5.11
C ASP A 423 17.11 40.79 5.28
N LYS A 424 16.14 40.30 6.06
CA LYS A 424 15.84 38.86 6.19
C LYS A 424 15.39 38.26 4.86
N PHE A 425 14.53 38.95 4.13
CA PHE A 425 14.02 38.52 2.83
C PHE A 425 15.15 38.32 1.82
N GLU A 426 16.03 39.32 1.63
CA GLU A 426 17.16 39.24 0.70
C GLU A 426 18.17 38.17 1.13
N SER A 427 18.44 38.05 2.43
CA SER A 427 19.32 37.00 2.96
C SER A 427 18.79 35.60 2.64
N LEU A 428 17.49 35.35 2.85
CA LEU A 428 16.86 34.06 2.56
C LEU A 428 16.75 33.80 1.05
N LEU A 429 16.45 34.84 0.26
CA LEU A 429 16.39 34.72 -1.20
C LEU A 429 17.75 34.35 -1.79
N SER A 430 18.86 34.80 -1.18
CA SER A 430 20.22 34.46 -1.60
C SER A 430 20.58 32.97 -1.43
N ILE A 431 19.75 32.19 -0.74
CA ILE A 431 20.00 30.76 -0.47
C ILE A 431 19.49 29.89 -1.62
N GLY A 432 18.33 30.24 -2.19
CA GLY A 432 17.65 29.43 -3.20
C GLY A 432 17.97 29.86 -4.63
N GLU A 433 17.92 28.92 -5.57
CA GLU A 433 17.91 29.23 -7.01
C GLU A 433 16.57 29.82 -7.47
N GLU A 434 15.49 29.36 -6.85
CA GLU A 434 14.12 29.74 -7.16
C GLU A 434 13.33 30.00 -5.88
N CYS A 435 12.49 31.04 -5.89
CA CYS A 435 11.48 31.28 -4.88
C CYS A 435 10.12 31.36 -5.59
N ILE A 436 9.27 30.39 -5.29
CA ILE A 436 7.88 30.35 -5.74
C ILE A 436 7.10 31.33 -4.85
N GLU A 437 6.47 32.33 -5.46
CA GLU A 437 5.69 33.38 -4.77
C GLU A 437 6.50 34.21 -3.74
N LYS A 438 7.40 35.08 -4.24
CA LYS A 438 8.22 35.99 -3.41
C LYS A 438 7.40 36.85 -2.45
N ASP A 439 6.20 37.26 -2.84
CA ASP A 439 5.32 38.09 -2.01
C ASP A 439 4.78 37.32 -0.80
N GLU A 440 4.55 36.01 -0.93
CA GLU A 440 4.15 35.15 0.19
C GLU A 440 5.29 35.01 1.20
N LEU A 441 6.54 34.85 0.74
CA LEU A 441 7.71 34.85 1.62
C LEU A 441 7.85 36.18 2.36
N ARG A 442 7.72 37.31 1.66
CA ARG A 442 7.82 38.64 2.30
C ARG A 442 6.73 38.82 3.38
N ARG A 443 5.48 38.43 3.08
CA ARG A 443 4.37 38.49 4.05
C ARG A 443 4.61 37.56 5.25
N LEU A 444 5.07 36.33 5.01
CA LEU A 444 5.40 35.37 6.06
C LEU A 444 6.44 35.94 7.04
N LEU A 445 7.48 36.61 6.54
CA LEU A 445 8.53 37.21 7.37
C LEU A 445 8.06 38.42 8.18
N GLN A 446 6.97 39.07 7.75
CA GLN A 446 6.33 40.15 8.51
C GLN A 446 5.41 39.62 9.62
N GLU A 447 4.75 38.49 9.37
CA GLU A 447 3.73 37.93 10.27
C GLU A 447 4.29 36.92 11.29
N LYS A 448 5.34 36.18 10.94
CA LYS A 448 5.90 35.10 11.76
C LYS A 448 7.34 35.40 12.13
N ALA A 449 7.58 35.67 13.42
CA ALA A 449 8.91 36.02 13.92
C ALA A 449 9.96 34.92 13.72
N HIS A 450 9.55 33.66 13.90
CA HIS A 450 10.40 32.49 13.74
C HIS A 450 9.75 31.48 12.79
N PRO A 451 9.80 31.69 11.46
CA PRO A 451 9.32 30.73 10.49
C PRO A 451 10.08 29.41 10.60
N ILE A 452 9.39 28.30 10.33
CA ILE A 452 10.01 26.97 10.33
C ILE A 452 10.48 26.66 8.92
N CYS A 453 11.80 26.60 8.74
CA CYS A 453 12.44 26.07 7.55
C CYS A 453 12.63 24.56 7.69
N TYR A 454 12.55 23.83 6.59
CA TYR A 454 12.79 22.39 6.56
C TYR A 454 13.64 22.00 5.36
N ASP A 455 14.51 21.01 5.57
CA ASP A 455 15.15 20.23 4.52
C ASP A 455 15.30 18.76 4.95
N GLY A 456 15.10 17.84 4.00
CA GLY A 456 15.11 16.40 4.22
C GLY A 456 16.24 15.70 3.48
N PHE A 457 16.93 14.80 4.18
CA PHE A 457 18.09 14.09 3.66
C PHE A 457 17.92 12.58 3.76
N GLU A 458 17.99 11.89 2.62
CA GLU A 458 18.15 10.44 2.60
C GLU A 458 19.57 10.05 3.05
N PRO A 459 19.72 9.30 4.16
CA PRO A 459 21.01 8.74 4.54
C PRO A 459 21.42 7.64 3.55
N SER A 460 22.27 8.01 2.60
CA SER A 460 22.48 7.26 1.35
C SER A 460 23.95 6.94 1.05
N GLY A 461 24.83 7.14 2.03
CA GLY A 461 26.26 6.83 1.97
C GLY A 461 27.10 8.05 2.31
N ARG A 462 28.30 8.12 1.71
CA ARG A 462 29.22 9.24 1.88
C ARG A 462 28.52 10.57 1.60
N MET A 463 28.90 11.59 2.35
CA MET A 463 28.35 12.93 2.27
C MET A 463 29.28 13.79 1.45
N HIS A 464 28.75 14.46 0.44
CA HIS A 464 29.54 15.35 -0.42
C HIS A 464 29.46 16.80 0.05
N ILE A 465 30.37 17.66 -0.41
CA ILE A 465 30.54 19.02 0.11
C ILE A 465 29.29 19.90 0.07
N ALA A 466 28.44 19.77 -0.97
CA ALA A 466 27.16 20.47 -1.03
C ALA A 466 26.18 20.06 0.08
N GLN A 467 26.19 18.78 0.48
CA GLN A 467 25.36 18.26 1.58
C GLN A 467 25.90 18.70 2.94
N GLY A 468 27.23 18.77 3.11
CA GLY A 468 27.88 19.23 4.33
C GLY A 468 27.98 20.75 4.40
N VAL A 469 29.06 21.30 3.82
CA VAL A 469 29.41 22.72 3.88
C VAL A 469 28.31 23.62 3.32
N GLY A 470 27.82 23.34 2.10
CA GLY A 470 26.79 24.16 1.46
C GLY A 470 25.51 24.24 2.30
N LYS A 471 25.13 23.13 2.93
CA LYS A 471 23.99 23.09 3.84
C LYS A 471 24.26 23.83 5.15
N ALA A 472 25.43 23.66 5.77
CA ALA A 472 25.80 24.40 6.99
C ALA A 472 25.76 25.93 6.76
N ILE A 473 26.30 26.42 5.63
CA ILE A 473 26.20 27.83 5.22
C ILE A 473 24.74 28.28 5.13
N SER A 474 23.92 27.52 4.41
CA SER A 474 22.50 27.84 4.18
C SER A 474 21.71 27.86 5.48
N VAL A 475 21.88 26.85 6.33
CA VAL A 475 21.21 26.75 7.64
C VAL A 475 21.65 27.89 8.55
N ASN A 476 22.94 28.20 8.61
CA ASN A 476 23.44 29.31 9.44
C ASN A 476 22.93 30.67 8.94
N LYS A 477 22.69 30.84 7.63
CA LYS A 477 21.98 32.02 7.10
C LYS A 477 20.52 32.06 7.54
N MET A 478 19.79 30.94 7.51
CA MET A 478 18.40 30.87 7.97
C MET A 478 18.28 31.17 9.47
N VAL A 479 19.14 30.60 10.30
CA VAL A 479 19.14 30.85 11.75
C VAL A 479 19.46 32.31 12.05
N ARG A 480 20.41 32.94 11.31
CA ARG A 480 20.68 34.39 11.40
C ARG A 480 19.51 35.26 10.95
N ALA A 481 18.68 34.76 10.03
CA ALA A 481 17.42 35.39 9.65
C ALA A 481 16.28 35.13 10.66
N GLU A 482 16.60 34.56 11.83
CA GLU A 482 15.68 34.19 12.91
C GLU A 482 14.70 33.05 12.58
N CYS A 483 14.97 32.26 11.54
CA CYS A 483 14.21 31.05 11.27
C CYS A 483 14.61 29.91 12.22
N ARG A 484 13.65 29.05 12.58
CA ARG A 484 13.93 27.71 13.14
C ARG A 484 14.10 26.73 12.00
N VAL A 485 15.09 25.85 12.08
CA VAL A 485 15.40 24.91 11.00
C VAL A 485 15.23 23.48 11.49
N LYS A 486 14.36 22.72 10.82
CA LYS A 486 14.23 21.28 11.01
C LYS A 486 15.04 20.56 9.93
N ILE A 487 16.02 19.77 10.33
CA ILE A 487 16.77 18.87 9.45
C ILE A 487 16.17 17.48 9.62
N TRP A 488 15.53 16.99 8.57
CA TRP A 488 14.84 15.71 8.58
C TRP A 488 15.73 14.60 8.06
N ILE A 489 16.11 13.72 8.97
CA ILE A 489 16.83 12.50 8.67
C ILE A 489 15.82 11.49 8.15
N ALA A 490 15.72 11.45 6.82
CA ALA A 490 14.68 10.74 6.08
C ALA A 490 15.03 9.25 5.97
N ASP A 491 15.16 8.57 7.11
CA ASP A 491 15.61 7.18 7.20
C ASP A 491 14.61 6.19 6.58
N TRP A 492 13.32 6.33 6.86
CA TRP A 492 12.28 5.57 6.15
C TRP A 492 12.26 5.87 4.66
N PHE A 493 12.46 7.12 4.25
CA PHE A 493 12.51 7.49 2.83
C PHE A 493 13.67 6.83 2.09
N ALA A 494 14.87 6.87 2.69
CA ALA A 494 16.03 6.15 2.18
C ALA A 494 15.77 4.64 2.08
N MET A 495 15.08 4.06 3.05
CA MET A 495 14.67 2.66 3.05
C MET A 495 13.72 2.35 1.89
N LEU A 496 12.69 3.18 1.69
CA LEU A 496 11.71 3.06 0.59
C LEU A 496 12.36 3.22 -0.78
N ASN A 497 13.38 4.06 -0.90
CA ASN A 497 14.16 4.25 -2.12
C ASN A 497 15.33 3.26 -2.28
N LYS A 498 15.39 2.23 -1.43
CA LYS A 498 16.39 1.14 -1.45
C LYS A 498 17.84 1.61 -1.30
N LYS A 499 18.08 2.72 -0.60
CA LYS A 499 19.44 3.09 -0.19
C LYS A 499 19.96 2.05 0.80
N MET A 500 21.25 1.73 0.74
CA MET A 500 21.86 0.66 1.54
C MET A 500 21.09 -0.66 1.48
N ALA A 501 20.61 -1.04 0.29
CA ALA A 501 19.76 -2.21 0.07
C ALA A 501 18.45 -2.24 0.89
N GLY A 502 18.03 -1.10 1.46
CA GLY A 502 16.89 -0.99 2.35
C GLY A 502 17.18 -1.39 3.80
N ASP A 503 18.45 -1.53 4.20
CA ASP A 503 18.84 -1.85 5.56
C ASP A 503 18.75 -0.60 6.46
N LEU A 504 17.71 -0.55 7.31
CA LEU A 504 17.45 0.58 8.18
C LEU A 504 18.58 0.84 9.19
N ASN A 505 19.29 -0.20 9.66
CA ASN A 505 20.40 -0.02 10.60
C ASN A 505 21.58 0.69 9.94
N LYS A 506 21.90 0.32 8.70
CA LYS A 506 22.93 1.00 7.90
C LYS A 506 22.52 2.44 7.59
N ILE A 507 21.26 2.65 7.19
CA ILE A 507 20.71 3.98 6.91
C ILE A 507 20.83 4.87 8.16
N GLN A 508 20.40 4.39 9.33
CA GLN A 508 20.50 5.16 10.57
C GLN A 508 21.93 5.42 11.00
N THR A 509 22.85 4.50 10.72
CA THR A 509 24.29 4.72 10.93
C THR A 509 24.80 5.87 10.07
N VAL A 510 24.42 5.91 8.78
CA VAL A 510 24.74 7.03 7.89
C VAL A 510 24.08 8.34 8.36
N GLY A 511 22.85 8.29 8.87
CA GLY A 511 22.17 9.49 9.36
C GLY A 511 22.91 10.13 10.54
N ARG A 512 23.39 9.32 11.49
CA ARG A 512 24.25 9.78 12.59
C ARG A 512 25.55 10.38 12.07
N TYR A 513 26.17 9.75 11.07
CA TYR A 513 27.38 10.27 10.43
C TYR A 513 27.17 11.66 9.81
N MET A 514 26.05 11.89 9.13
CA MET A 514 25.71 13.20 8.58
C MET A 514 25.52 14.26 9.67
N ILE A 515 24.85 13.91 10.78
CA ILE A 515 24.68 14.81 11.94
C ILE A 515 26.03 15.23 12.51
N GLU A 516 26.96 14.29 12.70
CA GLU A 516 28.29 14.59 13.24
C GLU A 516 29.10 15.52 12.32
N ILE A 517 28.96 15.38 11.00
CA ILE A 517 29.58 16.32 10.05
C ILE A 517 29.04 17.73 10.21
N TRP A 518 27.71 17.91 10.26
CA TRP A 518 27.12 19.23 10.36
C TRP A 518 27.50 19.94 11.68
N LYS A 519 27.56 19.18 12.79
CA LYS A 519 28.06 19.71 14.06
C LYS A 519 29.53 20.14 13.95
N ALA A 520 30.39 19.31 13.36
CA ALA A 520 31.81 19.62 13.20
C ALA A 520 32.06 20.84 12.29
N LEU A 521 31.18 21.09 11.32
CA LEU A 521 31.21 22.29 10.47
C LEU A 521 30.75 23.57 11.17
N GLY A 522 30.31 23.51 12.43
CA GLY A 522 29.79 24.69 13.13
C GLY A 522 28.40 25.11 12.65
N MET A 523 27.54 24.14 12.27
CA MET A 523 26.12 24.42 12.10
C MET A 523 25.55 24.98 13.43
N ASN A 524 24.82 26.09 13.37
CA ASN A 524 24.31 26.77 14.54
C ASN A 524 23.17 25.96 15.18
N MET A 525 23.52 25.20 16.21
CA MET A 525 22.62 24.29 16.90
C MET A 525 21.52 24.98 17.73
N GLU A 526 21.62 26.29 18.00
CA GLU A 526 20.59 27.01 18.77
C GLU A 526 19.26 27.13 18.01
N GLY A 527 19.33 27.21 16.68
CA GLY A 527 18.16 27.34 15.80
C GLY A 527 17.82 26.06 15.04
N VAL A 528 18.51 24.95 15.28
CA VAL A 528 18.43 23.72 14.48
C VAL A 528 17.95 22.53 15.29
N GLU A 529 17.00 21.78 14.74
CA GLU A 529 16.50 20.52 15.28
C GLU A 529 16.72 19.38 14.28
N PHE A 530 17.39 18.31 14.70
CA PHE A 530 17.50 17.08 13.91
C PHE A 530 16.36 16.14 14.28
N LEU A 531 15.54 15.78 13.29
CA LEU A 531 14.36 14.95 13.46
C LEU A 531 14.49 13.69 12.60
N TRP A 532 14.24 12.52 13.18
CA TRP A 532 14.26 11.25 12.47
C TRP A 532 12.86 10.90 11.96
N ALA A 533 12.74 10.60 10.68
CA ALA A 533 11.43 10.32 10.09
C ALA A 533 10.72 9.16 10.79
N SER A 534 11.43 8.04 10.99
CA SER A 534 10.90 6.89 11.70
C SER A 534 10.47 7.20 13.14
N GLU A 535 11.20 8.03 13.87
CA GLU A 535 10.88 8.36 15.26
C GLU A 535 9.67 9.30 15.35
N GLU A 536 9.70 10.40 14.61
CA GLU A 536 8.65 11.43 14.66
C GLU A 536 7.31 10.91 14.13
N ILE A 537 7.33 10.14 13.05
CA ILE A 537 6.11 9.54 12.53
C ILE A 537 5.52 8.56 13.54
N ASN A 538 6.34 7.72 14.20
CA ASN A 538 5.82 6.78 15.20
C ASN A 538 5.28 7.46 16.47
N LYS A 539 5.81 8.63 16.85
CA LYS A 539 5.29 9.42 17.99
C LYS A 539 3.85 9.90 17.77
N ARG A 540 3.47 10.20 16.53
CA ARG A 540 2.15 10.74 16.15
C ARG A 540 1.60 10.00 14.92
N VAL A 541 1.57 8.68 15.02
CA VAL A 541 1.32 7.78 13.89
C VAL A 541 -0.05 7.98 13.25
N ASP A 542 -1.11 8.15 14.04
CA ASP A 542 -2.46 8.35 13.49
C ASP A 542 -2.57 9.66 12.72
N GLU A 543 -2.01 10.75 13.26
CA GLU A 543 -1.97 12.07 12.62
C GLU A 543 -1.27 11.99 11.26
N TYR A 544 -0.08 11.39 11.22
CA TYR A 544 0.73 11.33 10.02
C TYR A 544 0.06 10.50 8.91
N TRP A 545 -0.47 9.32 9.23
CA TRP A 545 -1.05 8.45 8.22
C TRP A 545 -2.43 8.92 7.75
N ASP A 546 -3.21 9.62 8.58
CA ASP A 546 -4.41 10.32 8.12
C ASP A 546 -4.07 11.40 7.07
N LEU A 547 -2.96 12.15 7.25
CA LEU A 547 -2.47 13.10 6.24
C LEU A 547 -2.08 12.40 4.94
N VAL A 548 -1.30 11.30 5.02
CA VAL A 548 -0.91 10.52 3.83
C VAL A 548 -2.14 10.02 3.07
N ILE A 549 -3.14 9.50 3.79
CA ILE A 549 -4.40 9.01 3.21
C ILE A 549 -5.18 10.15 2.54
N ASP A 550 -5.33 11.30 3.19
CA ASP A 550 -6.03 12.46 2.61
C ASP A 550 -5.35 12.94 1.33
N ILE A 551 -4.01 13.06 1.33
CA ILE A 551 -3.23 13.41 0.14
C ILE A 551 -3.46 12.38 -0.98
N ALA A 552 -3.42 11.09 -0.65
CA ALA A 552 -3.58 10.00 -1.59
C ALA A 552 -4.99 9.96 -2.24
N GLN A 553 -6.03 10.37 -1.51
CA GLN A 553 -7.40 10.44 -2.02
C GLN A 553 -7.61 11.60 -3.00
N ARG A 554 -6.82 12.67 -2.88
CA ARG A 554 -6.91 13.90 -3.68
C ARG A 554 -6.03 13.91 -4.92
N ARG A 555 -5.23 12.87 -5.16
CA ARG A 555 -4.28 12.79 -6.27
C ARG A 555 -4.45 11.51 -7.08
N THR A 556 -4.24 11.63 -8.38
CA THR A 556 -4.19 10.47 -9.28
C THR A 556 -2.84 9.76 -9.13
N LEU A 557 -2.83 8.46 -9.41
CA LEU A 557 -1.62 7.65 -9.35
C LEU A 557 -0.54 8.19 -10.31
N ASN A 558 -0.92 8.56 -11.54
CA ASN A 558 0.03 9.11 -12.52
C ASN A 558 0.63 10.44 -12.05
N ARG A 559 -0.14 11.27 -11.34
CA ARG A 559 0.37 12.53 -10.77
C ARG A 559 1.44 12.27 -9.71
N ILE A 560 1.31 11.20 -8.94
CA ILE A 560 2.30 10.77 -7.94
C ILE A 560 3.54 10.16 -8.62
N VAL A 561 3.36 9.33 -9.65
CA VAL A 561 4.48 8.73 -10.42
C VAL A 561 5.37 9.82 -11.03
N ARG A 562 4.80 10.92 -11.54
CA ARG A 562 5.55 12.10 -12.01
C ARG A 562 6.47 12.73 -10.96
N CYS A 563 6.14 12.60 -9.68
CA CYS A 563 6.98 13.08 -8.59
C CYS A 563 8.18 12.18 -8.30
N SER A 564 8.39 11.08 -9.01
CA SER A 564 9.50 10.15 -8.75
C SER A 564 10.89 10.80 -8.85
N GLN A 565 11.01 11.93 -9.53
CA GLN A 565 12.25 12.69 -9.66
C GLN A 565 12.79 13.17 -8.31
N ILE A 566 11.93 13.44 -7.32
CA ILE A 566 12.34 13.91 -5.99
C ILE A 566 13.22 12.90 -5.24
N MET A 567 13.11 11.62 -5.61
CA MET A 567 13.92 10.51 -5.06
C MET A 567 14.96 10.00 -6.07
N GLY A 568 15.27 10.80 -7.10
CA GLY A 568 16.25 10.47 -8.14
C GLY A 568 15.83 9.31 -9.05
N ARG A 569 14.54 9.16 -9.29
CA ARG A 569 13.96 8.13 -10.17
C ARG A 569 13.21 8.75 -11.33
N SER A 570 13.05 7.99 -12.42
CA SER A 570 12.22 8.35 -13.56
C SER A 570 10.93 7.53 -13.61
N GLU A 571 9.93 8.01 -14.35
CA GLU A 571 8.69 7.26 -14.61
C GLU A 571 8.93 5.97 -15.41
N LYS A 572 10.08 5.85 -16.08
CA LYS A 572 10.47 4.68 -16.87
C LYS A 572 11.22 3.64 -16.03
N ASP A 573 11.59 3.97 -14.80
CA ASP A 573 12.29 3.05 -13.93
C ASP A 573 11.35 1.94 -13.45
N ASN A 574 11.91 0.77 -13.14
CA ASN A 574 11.16 -0.30 -12.49
C ASN A 574 10.93 0.06 -11.02
N LEU A 575 9.80 0.71 -10.75
CA LEU A 575 9.41 1.16 -9.41
C LEU A 575 8.82 0.03 -8.56
N THR A 576 9.11 0.07 -7.27
CA THR A 576 8.38 -0.64 -6.23
C THR A 576 7.18 0.16 -5.76
N SER A 577 6.24 -0.50 -5.11
CA SER A 577 5.07 0.17 -4.52
C SER A 577 5.50 1.17 -3.44
N ALA A 578 6.58 0.90 -2.70
CA ALA A 578 7.17 1.81 -1.72
C ALA A 578 7.52 3.19 -2.32
N GLN A 579 7.95 3.22 -3.58
CA GLN A 579 8.31 4.44 -4.28
C GLN A 579 7.09 5.28 -4.71
N ILE A 580 5.87 4.73 -4.61
CA ILE A 580 4.63 5.51 -4.72
C ILE A 580 4.22 6.10 -3.37
N PHE A 581 4.53 5.43 -2.26
CA PHE A 581 4.33 5.98 -0.92
C PHE A 581 5.25 7.17 -0.67
N TYR A 582 6.48 7.14 -1.22
CA TYR A 582 7.49 8.17 -0.98
C TYR A 582 6.99 9.61 -1.24
N PRO A 583 6.44 9.99 -2.42
CA PRO A 583 5.98 11.36 -2.61
C PRO A 583 4.76 11.73 -1.77
N LEU A 584 3.90 10.76 -1.43
CA LEU A 584 2.76 10.98 -0.54
C LEU A 584 3.25 11.34 0.87
N MET A 585 4.20 10.56 1.37
CA MET A 585 4.85 10.76 2.67
C MET A 585 5.61 12.08 2.71
N GLN A 586 6.42 12.40 1.68
CA GLN A 586 7.17 13.66 1.68
C GLN A 586 6.23 14.88 1.64
N CYS A 587 5.07 14.77 0.97
CA CYS A 587 4.07 15.82 1.02
C CYS A 587 3.41 15.92 2.41
N ALA A 588 3.22 14.80 3.11
CA ALA A 588 2.70 14.76 4.47
C ALA A 588 3.69 15.38 5.47
N ASP A 589 5.01 15.14 5.33
CA ASP A 589 6.06 15.72 6.18
C ASP A 589 5.91 17.24 6.31
N ILE A 590 5.61 17.93 5.20
CA ILE A 590 5.48 19.39 5.14
C ILE A 590 4.38 19.89 6.09
N LEU A 591 3.24 19.20 6.09
CA LEU A 591 2.10 19.53 6.92
C LEU A 591 2.34 19.09 8.36
N PHE A 592 2.84 17.86 8.54
CA PHE A 592 3.10 17.23 9.83
C PHE A 592 4.13 17.97 10.68
N LEU A 593 5.13 18.57 10.03
CA LEU A 593 6.20 19.34 10.68
C LEU A 593 5.90 20.84 10.74
N GLU A 594 4.72 21.26 10.28
CA GLU A 594 4.27 22.67 10.26
C GLU A 594 5.25 23.60 9.54
N VAL A 595 5.79 23.11 8.42
CA VAL A 595 6.82 23.81 7.64
C VAL A 595 6.24 25.11 7.07
N SER A 596 6.97 26.20 7.26
CA SER A 596 6.63 27.51 6.70
C SER A 596 7.44 27.80 5.42
N ILE A 597 8.68 27.33 5.34
CA ILE A 597 9.59 27.52 4.21
C ILE A 597 10.23 26.18 3.83
N LEU A 598 10.07 25.78 2.56
CA LEU A 598 10.68 24.58 1.98
C LEU A 598 12.01 24.96 1.33
N ALA A 599 13.13 24.62 1.99
CA ALA A 599 14.45 25.02 1.53
C ALA A 599 15.15 23.94 0.67
N LEU A 600 14.40 23.37 -0.29
CA LEU A 600 14.86 22.26 -1.15
C LEU A 600 15.53 22.74 -2.45
N SER A 601 15.16 23.92 -2.95
CA SER A 601 15.71 24.52 -4.20
C SER A 601 17.03 25.25 -3.96
N LEU A 602 18.00 24.58 -3.33
CA LEU A 602 19.35 25.11 -3.18
C LEU A 602 20.13 25.04 -4.48
N TYR A 603 21.16 25.89 -4.58
CA TYR A 603 22.12 25.84 -5.67
C TYR A 603 22.70 24.44 -5.87
N MET A 604 22.50 23.87 -7.05
CA MET A 604 23.08 22.58 -7.39
C MET A 604 24.55 22.74 -7.76
N LEU A 605 25.43 22.44 -6.80
CA LEU A 605 26.86 22.49 -7.03
C LEU A 605 27.27 21.47 -8.12
N PRO A 606 28.06 21.87 -9.13
CA PRO A 606 28.43 20.99 -10.24
C PRO A 606 29.48 19.96 -9.82
N GLY A 607 29.60 18.90 -10.61
CA GLY A 607 30.76 18.02 -10.49
C GLY A 607 31.96 18.61 -11.23
N PHE A 608 33.15 18.11 -10.94
CA PHE A 608 34.38 18.64 -11.53
C PHE A 608 34.64 18.24 -12.99
N LYS A 609 33.76 17.48 -13.64
CA LYS A 609 33.90 17.14 -15.06
C LYS A 609 33.11 18.12 -15.93
N GLU A 610 33.57 18.31 -17.17
CA GLU A 610 32.89 19.14 -18.15
C GLU A 610 31.43 18.71 -18.35
N GLY A 611 30.51 19.67 -18.36
CA GLY A 611 29.08 19.43 -18.56
C GLY A 611 28.35 18.76 -17.39
N GLN A 612 29.03 18.50 -16.27
CA GLN A 612 28.44 17.83 -15.12
C GLN A 612 27.68 18.82 -14.21
N GLN A 613 26.41 19.07 -14.53
CA GLN A 613 25.54 20.00 -13.79
C GLN A 613 25.28 19.62 -12.32
N LYS A 614 25.58 18.38 -11.90
CA LYS A 614 25.36 17.92 -10.52
C LYS A 614 26.47 16.95 -10.09
N MET A 615 27.02 17.18 -8.90
CA MET A 615 27.95 16.23 -8.27
C MET A 615 27.29 14.86 -8.12
N SER A 616 28.03 13.79 -8.43
CA SER A 616 27.51 12.43 -8.33
C SER A 616 28.29 11.57 -7.35
N LYS A 617 27.58 10.90 -6.44
CA LYS A 617 28.17 9.85 -5.59
C LYS A 617 28.66 8.65 -6.40
N SER A 618 28.10 8.43 -7.60
CA SER A 618 28.50 7.33 -8.50
C SER A 618 29.81 7.58 -9.23
N ASP A 619 30.34 8.80 -9.17
CA ASP A 619 31.60 9.19 -9.79
C ASP A 619 32.49 9.91 -8.77
N PRO A 620 33.20 9.17 -7.90
CA PRO A 620 33.87 9.75 -6.75
C PRO A 620 34.97 10.75 -7.08
N SER A 621 35.54 10.72 -8.30
CA SER A 621 36.56 11.68 -8.73
C SER A 621 35.98 13.05 -9.10
N SER A 622 34.66 13.14 -9.35
CA SER A 622 34.01 14.41 -9.68
C SER A 622 33.34 15.11 -8.51
N ALA A 623 33.44 14.56 -7.30
CA ALA A 623 32.84 15.13 -6.09
C ALA A 623 33.84 15.16 -4.92
N ILE A 624 33.83 16.24 -4.16
CA ILE A 624 34.52 16.32 -2.85
C ILE A 624 33.60 15.73 -1.79
N PHE A 625 34.12 14.78 -1.02
CA PHE A 625 33.45 14.22 0.14
C PHE A 625 33.99 14.83 1.43
N MET A 626 33.14 14.86 2.45
CA MET A 626 33.41 15.54 3.72
C MET A 626 34.59 14.94 4.49
N GLU A 627 34.92 13.67 4.24
CA GLU A 627 36.01 12.93 4.86
C GLU A 627 37.25 12.76 3.95
N ASP A 628 37.27 13.37 2.76
CA ASP A 628 38.46 13.31 1.90
C ASP A 628 39.64 14.00 2.62
N ASP A 629 40.81 13.35 2.60
CA ASP A 629 42.05 13.95 3.08
C ASP A 629 42.55 15.05 2.14
N GLU A 630 43.58 15.79 2.57
CA GLU A 630 44.13 16.91 1.81
C GLU A 630 44.57 16.49 0.41
N SER A 631 45.32 15.38 0.31
CA SER A 631 45.84 14.88 -0.97
C SER A 631 44.73 14.50 -1.95
N MET A 632 43.62 13.95 -1.45
CA MET A 632 42.45 13.62 -2.27
C MET A 632 41.74 14.88 -2.78
N VAL A 633 41.60 15.92 -1.96
CA VAL A 633 41.02 17.21 -2.36
C VAL A 633 41.88 17.87 -3.42
N ASP A 634 43.19 17.94 -3.17
CA ASP A 634 44.16 18.54 -4.09
C ASP A 634 44.13 17.85 -5.45
N CYS A 635 44.20 16.51 -5.45
CA CYS A 635 44.13 15.72 -6.67
C CYS A 635 42.82 15.95 -7.45
N LYS A 636 41.66 16.00 -6.77
CA LYS A 636 40.38 16.24 -7.44
C LYS A 636 40.28 17.61 -8.08
N ILE A 637 40.79 18.65 -7.40
CA ILE A 637 40.75 20.03 -7.90
C ILE A 637 41.79 20.25 -9.00
N GLU A 638 42.96 19.62 -8.89
CA GLU A 638 43.98 19.60 -9.95
C GLU A 638 43.38 19.08 -11.27
N HIS A 639 42.60 18.00 -11.20
CA HIS A 639 41.95 17.38 -12.35
C HIS A 639 40.59 18.00 -12.73
N ALA A 640 40.13 19.02 -12.00
CA ALA A 640 38.85 19.64 -12.28
C ALA A 640 38.83 20.40 -13.61
N PHE A 641 37.70 20.36 -14.30
CA PHE A 641 37.45 21.19 -15.48
C PHE A 641 37.49 22.67 -15.07
N CYS A 642 38.43 23.43 -15.63
CA CYS A 642 38.61 24.84 -15.33
C CYS A 642 39.18 25.52 -16.59
N PRO A 643 38.35 25.68 -17.64
CA PRO A 643 38.79 26.26 -18.90
C PRO A 643 39.26 27.71 -18.71
N GLU A 644 40.37 28.08 -19.34
CA GLU A 644 40.88 29.46 -19.32
C GLU A 644 39.84 30.44 -19.87
N LYS A 645 39.67 31.59 -19.19
CA LYS A 645 38.82 32.71 -19.63
C LYS A 645 37.32 32.40 -19.77
N ILE A 646 36.88 31.19 -19.45
CA ILE A 646 35.47 30.79 -19.48
C ILE A 646 34.96 30.69 -18.05
N VAL A 647 34.01 31.58 -17.71
CA VAL A 647 33.37 31.63 -16.39
C VAL A 647 32.14 30.74 -16.32
N GLU A 648 31.31 30.77 -17.38
CA GLU A 648 30.05 30.02 -17.42
C GLU A 648 30.31 28.51 -17.40
N GLY A 649 29.65 27.80 -16.48
CA GLY A 649 29.80 26.35 -16.31
C GLY A 649 31.18 25.91 -15.79
N ASN A 650 31.98 26.81 -15.23
CA ASN A 650 33.28 26.50 -14.64
C ASN A 650 33.11 26.04 -13.17
N PRO A 651 33.27 24.74 -12.86
CA PRO A 651 32.99 24.23 -11.53
C PRO A 651 33.94 24.81 -10.47
N CYS A 652 35.19 25.14 -10.80
CA CYS A 652 36.10 25.76 -9.83
C CYS A 652 35.57 27.13 -9.37
N LEU A 653 35.12 27.96 -10.31
CA LEU A 653 34.58 29.30 -10.00
C LEU A 653 33.25 29.21 -9.24
N GLU A 654 32.43 28.20 -9.55
CA GLU A 654 31.19 27.95 -8.82
C GLU A 654 31.44 27.53 -7.37
N TYR A 655 32.45 26.70 -7.10
CA TYR A 655 32.84 26.36 -5.72
C TYR A 655 33.34 27.60 -4.98
N ILE A 656 34.12 28.46 -5.65
CA ILE A 656 34.54 29.73 -5.05
C ILE A 656 33.31 30.58 -4.70
N LYS A 657 32.37 30.75 -5.64
CA LYS A 657 31.15 31.55 -5.47
C LYS A 657 30.22 31.05 -4.36
N TYR A 658 29.94 29.74 -4.32
CA TYR A 658 28.89 29.18 -3.47
C TYR A 658 29.40 28.53 -2.18
N ILE A 659 30.69 28.23 -2.09
CA ILE A 659 31.30 27.63 -0.90
C ILE A 659 32.31 28.57 -0.25
N VAL A 660 33.34 29.00 -0.99
CA VAL A 660 34.46 29.73 -0.40
C VAL A 660 34.07 31.15 0.02
N PHE A 661 33.43 31.91 -0.87
CA PHE A 661 32.94 33.26 -0.57
C PHE A 661 31.96 33.30 0.60
N PRO A 662 30.90 32.45 0.65
CA PRO A 662 29.98 32.49 1.78
C PRO A 662 30.59 32.00 3.10
N TRP A 663 31.70 31.26 3.05
CA TRP A 663 32.40 30.78 4.24
C TRP A 663 33.39 31.80 4.80
N PHE A 664 34.28 32.35 3.97
CA PHE A 664 35.34 33.28 4.41
C PHE A 664 35.01 34.76 4.18
N GLY A 665 34.00 35.08 3.37
CA GLY A 665 33.67 36.44 2.93
C GLY A 665 34.56 36.97 1.80
N LYS A 666 35.60 36.23 1.41
CA LYS A 666 36.60 36.61 0.41
C LYS A 666 37.26 35.37 -0.22
N PHE A 667 37.97 35.56 -1.33
CA PHE A 667 38.86 34.57 -1.93
C PHE A 667 40.28 35.12 -2.01
N GLU A 668 41.25 34.38 -1.47
CA GLU A 668 42.66 34.79 -1.41
C GLU A 668 43.53 33.75 -2.10
N PHE A 669 44.46 34.20 -2.93
CA PHE A 669 45.52 33.33 -3.45
C PHE A 669 46.88 34.00 -3.35
N LEU A 670 47.86 33.19 -2.91
CA LEU A 670 49.24 33.60 -2.68
C LEU A 670 50.07 33.12 -3.86
N CYS A 671 50.58 34.05 -4.67
CA CYS A 671 51.51 33.75 -5.76
C CYS A 671 52.92 34.26 -5.43
N GLU A 672 53.93 33.58 -5.95
CA GLU A 672 55.31 34.10 -5.97
C GLU A 672 55.36 35.43 -6.74
N GLU A 673 56.25 36.35 -6.35
CA GLU A 673 56.30 37.74 -6.84
C GLU A 673 56.35 37.86 -8.38
N THR A 674 56.86 36.83 -9.07
CA THR A 674 56.97 36.74 -10.52
C THR A 674 55.64 36.60 -11.27
N ASN A 675 54.55 36.18 -10.60
CA ASN A 675 53.21 35.97 -11.19
C ASN A 675 52.18 37.03 -10.78
N GLY A 676 52.62 38.19 -10.27
CA GLY A 676 51.73 39.34 -10.02
C GLY A 676 51.24 39.50 -8.57
N GLY A 677 51.89 38.84 -7.61
CA GLY A 677 51.73 39.04 -6.17
C GLY A 677 50.43 38.49 -5.56
N ASN A 678 50.31 38.58 -4.23
CA ASN A 678 49.10 38.17 -3.50
C ASN A 678 47.89 38.99 -3.95
N ARG A 679 46.78 38.32 -4.27
CA ARG A 679 45.52 38.99 -4.58
C ARG A 679 44.40 38.50 -3.68
N THR A 680 43.50 39.42 -3.35
CA THR A 680 42.29 39.18 -2.57
C THR A 680 41.10 39.69 -3.35
N TYR A 681 40.08 38.84 -3.49
CA TYR A 681 38.80 39.21 -4.07
C TYR A 681 37.74 39.21 -2.98
N ASP A 682 37.12 40.36 -2.74
CA ASP A 682 35.98 40.49 -1.82
C ASP A 682 34.63 40.28 -2.53
N ARG A 683 34.65 40.22 -3.86
CA ARG A 683 33.46 40.00 -4.70
C ARG A 683 33.73 39.02 -5.82
N ILE A 684 32.75 38.16 -6.11
CA ILE A 684 32.86 37.18 -7.19
C ILE A 684 32.88 37.85 -8.58
N GLU A 685 32.25 39.03 -8.72
CA GLU A 685 32.25 39.77 -9.99
C GLU A 685 33.67 40.18 -10.41
N ASP A 686 34.48 40.63 -9.45
CA ASP A 686 35.86 41.08 -9.70
C ASP A 686 36.75 39.88 -10.11
N LEU A 687 36.58 38.75 -9.42
CA LEU A 687 37.26 37.51 -9.75
C LEU A 687 36.87 37.02 -11.16
N ASN A 688 35.58 37.03 -11.48
CA ASN A 688 35.07 36.60 -12.78
C ASN A 688 35.61 37.48 -13.92
N MET A 689 35.70 38.80 -13.69
CA MET A 689 36.25 39.76 -14.65
C MET A 689 37.74 39.51 -14.92
N ASP A 690 38.53 39.34 -13.86
CA ASP A 690 39.95 39.03 -13.99
C ASP A 690 40.19 37.68 -14.68
N TYR A 691 39.36 36.69 -14.37
CA TYR A 691 39.42 35.38 -14.99
C TYR A 691 39.06 35.44 -16.49
N SER A 692 37.95 36.10 -16.85
CA SER A 692 37.51 36.22 -18.26
C SER A 692 38.49 37.02 -19.11
N ASN A 693 39.15 38.02 -18.54
CA ASN A 693 40.13 38.85 -19.23
C ASN A 693 41.52 38.21 -19.29
N GLY A 694 41.73 37.06 -18.62
CA GLY A 694 42.99 36.33 -18.57
C GLY A 694 44.02 36.89 -17.60
N ALA A 695 43.61 37.82 -16.72
CA ALA A 695 44.46 38.33 -15.64
C ALA A 695 44.63 37.32 -14.49
N LEU A 696 43.77 36.30 -14.43
CA LEU A 696 43.79 35.19 -13.49
C LEU A 696 43.75 33.86 -14.26
N HIS A 697 44.68 32.94 -13.97
CA HIS A 697 44.83 31.68 -14.70
C HIS A 697 44.32 30.48 -13.88
N PRO A 698 43.79 29.40 -14.51
CA PRO A 698 43.42 28.16 -13.80
C PRO A 698 44.51 27.59 -12.90
N ALA A 699 45.78 27.75 -13.28
CA ALA A 699 46.95 27.30 -12.52
C ALA A 699 47.10 28.03 -11.17
N ASP A 700 46.56 29.24 -11.03
CA ASP A 700 46.53 30.00 -9.77
C ASP A 700 45.26 29.69 -8.98
N VAL A 701 44.13 29.59 -9.69
CA VAL A 701 42.80 29.34 -9.10
C VAL A 701 42.71 27.98 -8.41
N LYS A 702 43.19 26.92 -9.08
CA LYS A 702 43.06 25.54 -8.58
C LYS A 702 43.77 25.32 -7.24
N PRO A 703 45.08 25.65 -7.07
CA PRO A 703 45.76 25.45 -5.79
C PRO A 703 45.14 26.29 -4.66
N ALA A 704 44.73 27.52 -4.95
CA ALA A 704 44.09 28.39 -3.96
C ALA A 704 42.71 27.88 -3.53
N LEU A 705 41.92 27.39 -4.49
CA LEU A 705 40.65 26.71 -4.20
C LEU A 705 40.89 25.46 -3.35
N ALA A 706 41.86 24.62 -3.69
CA ALA A 706 42.18 23.41 -2.92
C ALA A 706 42.56 23.73 -1.48
N LYS A 707 43.44 24.72 -1.29
CA LYS A 707 43.79 25.23 0.04
C LYS A 707 42.57 25.71 0.83
N ALA A 708 41.70 26.50 0.21
CA ALA A 708 40.50 27.02 0.87
C ALA A 708 39.54 25.89 1.26
N ILE A 709 39.29 24.93 0.37
CA ILE A 709 38.43 23.77 0.68
C ILE A 709 39.04 22.91 1.79
N ASN A 710 40.35 22.67 1.77
CA ASN A 710 41.04 21.94 2.84
C ASN A 710 40.87 22.62 4.19
N GLN A 711 41.00 23.95 4.26
CA GLN A 711 40.75 24.70 5.49
C GLN A 711 39.31 24.57 5.99
N ILE A 712 38.33 24.58 5.08
CA ILE A 712 36.90 24.39 5.41
C ILE A 712 36.63 22.99 5.95
N LEU A 713 37.27 21.95 5.40
CA LEU A 713 37.08 20.56 5.80
C LEU A 713 37.87 20.18 7.06
N GLN A 714 38.85 20.99 7.47
CA GLN A 714 39.74 20.67 8.59
C GLN A 714 39.00 20.36 9.90
N PRO A 715 37.98 21.13 10.33
CA PRO A 715 37.23 20.81 11.55
C PRO A 715 36.55 19.44 11.50
N VAL A 716 36.10 19.00 10.32
CA VAL A 716 35.51 17.67 10.13
C VAL A 716 36.58 16.60 10.27
N ARG A 717 37.74 16.77 9.63
CA ARG A 717 38.87 15.83 9.74
C ARG A 717 39.33 15.69 11.19
N ASP A 718 39.49 16.81 11.89
CA ASP A 718 39.89 16.83 13.29
C ASP A 718 38.86 16.09 14.17
N HIS A 719 37.56 16.35 13.97
CA HIS A 719 36.49 15.66 14.71
C HIS A 719 36.57 14.14 14.54
N PHE A 720 36.63 13.64 13.30
CA PHE A 720 36.69 12.20 13.02
C PHE A 720 38.03 11.55 13.38
N ASN A 721 39.09 12.32 13.59
CA ASN A 721 40.38 11.80 14.07
C ASN A 721 40.47 11.76 15.60
N ASN A 722 39.94 12.78 16.27
CA ASN A 722 40.10 13.00 17.71
C ASN A 722 38.95 12.41 18.53
N ASN A 723 37.74 12.30 17.96
CA ASN A 723 36.61 11.65 18.61
C ASN A 723 36.54 10.16 18.23
N SER A 724 36.80 9.29 19.21
CA SER A 724 36.84 7.84 18.98
C SER A 724 35.51 7.24 18.50
N GLU A 725 34.36 7.78 18.94
CA GLU A 725 33.04 7.32 18.52
C GLU A 725 32.75 7.74 17.08
N ALA A 726 33.03 9.01 16.74
CA ALA A 726 32.89 9.51 15.37
C ALA A 726 33.81 8.73 14.41
N LYS A 727 35.04 8.44 14.82
CA LYS A 727 35.99 7.62 14.04
C LYS A 727 35.46 6.23 13.75
N ALA A 728 34.92 5.54 14.76
CA ALA A 728 34.31 4.23 14.60
C ALA A 728 33.07 4.27 13.69
N LEU A 729 32.26 5.31 13.83
CA LEU A 729 31.09 5.57 12.99
C LEU A 729 31.48 5.72 11.52
N LEU A 730 32.49 6.54 11.20
CA LEU A 730 33.01 6.71 9.84
C LEU A 730 33.58 5.39 9.27
N GLY A 731 34.27 4.61 10.09
CA GLY A 731 34.75 3.28 9.71
C GLY A 731 33.61 2.36 9.27
N THR A 732 32.47 2.43 9.95
CA THR A 732 31.26 1.67 9.61
C THR A 732 30.63 2.18 8.31
N VAL A 733 30.54 3.50 8.12
CA VAL A 733 29.96 4.08 6.89
C VAL A 733 30.77 3.74 5.64
N LYS A 734 32.11 3.66 5.75
CA LYS A 734 32.98 3.28 4.62
C LYS A 734 32.76 1.86 4.09
N VAL A 735 32.13 0.98 4.89
CA VAL A 735 31.84 -0.41 4.52
C VAL A 735 30.34 -0.71 4.35
N CYS A 736 29.47 0.31 4.47
CA CYS A 736 28.01 0.16 4.41
C CYS A 736 27.48 -0.10 3.00
#